data_AF-A0A921L490-F1
#
_entry.id   AF-A0A921L490-F1
#
_cell.length_a   1.000
_cell.length_b   1.000
_cell.length_c   1.000
_cell.angle_alpha   90.00
_cell.angle_beta   90.00
_cell.angle_gamma   90.00
#
_symmetry.space_group_name_H-M   'P 1'
#
loop_
_entity.id
_entity.type
_entity.pdbx_description
1 polymer ?
#
loop_
_entity_poly.entity_id
_entity_poly.type
_entity_poly.pdbx_seq_one_letter_code
_entity_poly.pdbx_strand_id
1 'polypeptide(L)'
;MKISNLLYMGALSTLALMSCTNNDDNSEWYGSEGIVFTTAIQSRVSGNTWNANDEVGIYMMNAGSGIEAATAQNKKYIAQTNGTLTAAPGNGIYLPESGNVDFIAYYPYTTSVSGNKLAVNVSDQSNPAAIDLIYSNGTKGVAATTATTISLGFTHQLTKVTLNVTKDGTIETLNGLGVNIKGISTEGEFNLADGTLTATAGTNNKDVAMYIDAQGTTATATAIILPTAASTDQTSLNLTFNLNGQSFTHTISDASIFEKGTNVSFNANLSINNGKPVVTVGNATISKWAEKPGGDINVDFDGGTQPGGETVVLDESFATGMGQFTTENITLPEGGSYVWKEGKYQETTYIKAGAFFNDAAREADSRLVSPTLDLTTATTATLTFDHAYNHYKKADNHESELTLEVKEENGDWTPIVIPNFNDGSTWTYVSNTIDLSAYAGKKMQFAFHYKSTTTNALGWQITKVKVVANGEGGGTVDPKPEEASIIFEEKFGTPIQGSFWPSVDSYTGWTSTGLTFSDPYMTGSYSNANVRTTGTLDGHVWFSAGKLSALKIEGFNTSNYTDLKLTYQITGNKAGTADLLLVKCGEQLIEVPQTNFEQNSYVEIQLSNLTPGFTSIEFKSEENINTIGLRLDNVKLTGILN
;
A
#
# COMPACT_ATOMS: atom_id res chain seq x y z
N MET A 1 -10.83 47.72 83.40
CA MET A 1 -10.42 48.57 82.26
C MET A 1 -10.92 47.86 81.00
N LYS A 2 -11.98 48.38 80.35
CA LYS A 2 -11.93 49.29 79.19
C LYS A 2 -11.26 48.61 77.98
N ILE A 3 -12.03 48.10 77.02
CA ILE A 3 -12.36 48.68 75.68
C ILE A 3 -11.91 47.60 74.67
N SER A 4 -12.50 47.27 73.53
CA SER A 4 -13.77 47.47 72.82
C SER A 4 -13.60 46.69 71.49
N ASN A 5 -14.72 46.26 70.87
CA ASN A 5 -15.03 46.20 69.42
C ASN A 5 -13.86 46.41 68.42
N LEU A 6 -13.74 45.73 67.27
CA LEU A 6 -14.76 45.42 66.27
C LEU A 6 -14.09 44.58 65.16
N LEU A 7 -14.92 43.77 64.50
CA LEU A 7 -14.72 42.99 63.29
C LEU A 7 -13.81 43.59 62.20
N TYR A 8 -13.01 42.73 61.54
CA TYR A 8 -12.97 42.61 60.07
C TYR A 8 -12.49 41.21 59.66
N MET A 9 -13.21 40.62 58.70
CA MET A 9 -13.05 39.27 58.15
C MET A 9 -11.76 39.10 57.36
N GLY A 10 -11.23 37.87 57.41
CA GLY A 10 -10.18 37.35 56.53
C GLY A 10 -9.44 36.22 57.24
N ALA A 11 -10.00 35.00 57.21
CA ALA A 11 -9.43 33.85 57.88
C ALA A 11 -8.04 33.50 57.30
N LEU A 12 -6.99 33.67 58.10
CA LEU A 12 -5.65 33.17 57.83
C LEU A 12 -5.33 32.07 58.85
N SER A 13 -5.67 30.82 58.51
CA SER A 13 -5.12 29.61 59.13
C SER A 13 -4.23 28.93 58.09
N THR A 14 -2.95 29.27 58.04
CA THR A 14 -1.97 28.47 57.30
C THR A 14 -1.57 27.30 58.18
N LEU A 15 -2.21 26.15 57.94
CA LEU A 15 -1.89 24.87 58.55
C LEU A 15 -0.40 24.53 58.35
N ALA A 16 0.19 23.98 59.42
CA ALA A 16 1.55 23.47 59.45
C ALA A 16 1.76 22.30 58.47
N LEU A 17 2.92 22.27 57.81
CA LEU A 17 3.53 21.08 57.21
C LEU A 17 5.01 21.11 57.66
N MET A 18 5.36 20.51 58.79
CA MET A 18 5.76 19.10 58.94
C MET A 18 6.81 18.66 57.92
N SER A 19 8.06 18.90 58.30
CA SER A 19 9.24 18.17 57.83
C SER A 19 9.21 16.78 58.47
N CYS A 20 8.86 15.76 57.68
CA CYS A 20 9.14 14.35 57.90
C CYS A 20 9.06 13.64 56.55
N THR A 21 10.21 13.16 56.06
CA THR A 21 10.30 12.18 54.98
C THR A 21 9.59 10.89 55.38
N ASN A 22 8.45 10.58 54.73
CA ASN A 22 8.19 9.33 54.01
C ASN A 22 6.73 9.24 53.53
N ASN A 23 6.60 8.77 52.28
CA ASN A 23 5.43 8.21 51.59
C ASN A 23 4.11 9.00 51.61
N ASP A 24 3.75 9.51 50.44
CA ASP A 24 2.41 9.25 49.89
C ASP A 24 2.56 8.89 48.40
N ASP A 25 2.45 7.58 48.20
CA ASP A 25 2.38 6.87 46.95
C ASP A 25 1.01 7.16 46.35
N ASN A 26 0.91 8.27 45.63
CA ASN A 26 -0.30 8.67 44.90
C ASN A 26 -0.05 8.60 43.40
N SER A 27 0.59 7.52 42.95
CA SER A 27 0.48 7.09 41.56
C SER A 27 -0.70 6.12 41.46
N GLU A 28 -1.87 6.62 41.12
CA GLU A 28 -2.83 5.79 40.40
C GLU A 28 -2.23 5.48 39.02
N TRP A 29 -1.33 4.50 38.99
CA TRP A 29 -0.83 3.91 37.75
C TRP A 29 -1.91 3.02 37.15
N TYR A 30 -2.86 3.63 36.45
CA TYR A 30 -3.65 2.94 35.43
C TYR A 30 -2.95 3.14 34.08
N GLY A 31 -1.97 2.27 33.75
CA GLY A 31 -1.20 2.47 32.52
C GLY A 31 -0.16 1.40 32.18
N SER A 32 -0.56 0.15 32.01
CA SER A 32 0.13 -0.73 31.06
C SER A 32 -0.81 -1.86 30.66
N GLU A 33 -1.20 -1.97 29.40
CA GLU A 33 -1.84 -3.20 28.96
C GLU A 33 -0.87 -4.38 29.13
N GLY A 34 -1.41 -5.58 29.32
CA GLY A 34 -0.59 -6.78 29.32
C GLY A 34 0.14 -6.95 27.98
N ILE A 35 1.25 -7.70 28.01
CA ILE A 35 2.19 -7.94 26.90
C ILE A 35 1.47 -7.98 25.55
N VAL A 36 2.03 -7.29 24.56
CA VAL A 36 1.53 -7.33 23.19
C VAL A 36 2.01 -8.61 22.52
N PHE A 37 1.10 -9.34 21.87
CA PHE A 37 1.50 -10.47 21.03
C PHE A 37 1.54 -10.05 19.57
N THR A 38 2.43 -10.69 18.82
CA THR A 38 2.41 -10.69 17.36
C THR A 38 2.09 -12.09 16.93
N THR A 39 1.38 -12.24 15.83
CA THR A 39 1.18 -13.57 15.26
C THR A 39 2.28 -13.82 14.23
N ALA A 40 2.75 -15.06 14.07
CA ALA A 40 3.65 -15.43 12.98
C ALA A 40 2.95 -15.37 11.60
N ILE A 41 1.65 -15.02 11.59
CA ILE A 41 0.93 -14.49 10.41
C ILE A 41 1.43 -13.06 10.09
N GLN A 42 2.48 -12.56 10.75
CA GLN A 42 3.31 -11.48 10.25
C GLN A 42 4.19 -11.94 9.06
N SER A 43 3.57 -12.26 7.93
CA SER A 43 4.24 -12.08 6.64
C SER A 43 4.06 -10.62 6.24
N ARG A 44 5.18 -9.90 6.10
CA ARG A 44 5.21 -8.44 5.91
C ARG A 44 4.91 -8.04 4.47
N VAL A 45 3.81 -8.52 3.89
CA VAL A 45 3.19 -7.98 2.67
C VAL A 45 1.69 -8.21 2.83
N SER A 46 0.91 -7.12 2.76
CA SER A 46 -0.54 -7.04 3.04
C SER A 46 -1.32 -8.33 2.77
N GLY A 47 -1.71 -9.00 3.86
CA GLY A 47 -2.55 -10.18 3.85
C GLY A 47 -2.77 -10.73 5.26
N ASN A 48 -3.04 -9.85 6.23
CA ASN A 48 -3.47 -10.32 7.54
C ASN A 48 -4.83 -11.01 7.37
N THR A 49 -4.90 -12.32 7.63
CA THR A 49 -6.18 -13.06 7.65
C THR A 49 -7.08 -12.59 8.79
N TRP A 50 -6.48 -11.95 9.81
CA TRP A 50 -7.18 -11.31 10.91
C TRP A 50 -8.02 -10.14 10.41
N ASN A 51 -9.33 -10.26 10.58
CA ASN A 51 -10.22 -9.11 10.54
C ASN A 51 -9.98 -8.26 11.79
N ALA A 52 -10.14 -6.93 11.64
CA ALA A 52 -10.13 -6.06 12.80
C ALA A 52 -11.18 -6.54 13.81
N ASN A 53 -10.77 -6.67 15.07
CA ASN A 53 -11.58 -7.15 16.20
C ASN A 53 -11.77 -8.67 16.29
N ASP A 54 -11.07 -9.48 15.50
CA ASP A 54 -11.03 -10.92 15.76
C ASP A 54 -10.50 -11.19 17.17
N GLU A 55 -11.17 -12.08 17.90
CA GLU A 55 -10.88 -12.34 19.31
C GLU A 55 -10.08 -13.65 19.47
N VAL A 56 -8.97 -13.60 20.20
CA VAL A 56 -8.03 -14.72 20.43
C VAL A 56 -7.99 -15.06 21.92
N GLY A 57 -8.03 -16.35 22.25
CA GLY A 57 -7.79 -16.83 23.61
C GLY A 57 -6.33 -17.19 23.83
N ILE A 58 -5.69 -16.62 24.85
CA ILE A 58 -4.28 -16.86 25.17
C ILE A 58 -4.13 -17.42 26.58
N TYR A 59 -3.28 -18.43 26.72
CA TYR A 59 -2.84 -19.04 27.96
C TYR A 59 -1.35 -18.82 28.15
N MET A 60 -0.94 -18.62 29.40
CA MET A 60 0.46 -18.56 29.83
C MET A 60 0.68 -19.57 30.94
N MET A 61 1.79 -20.29 30.90
CA MET A 61 2.23 -21.24 31.93
C MET A 61 3.73 -21.12 32.15
N ASN A 62 4.22 -21.58 33.31
CA ASN A 62 5.65 -21.75 33.50
C ASN A 62 6.19 -22.74 32.46
N ALA A 63 7.40 -22.49 31.96
CA ALA A 63 7.98 -23.30 30.90
C ALA A 63 7.99 -24.80 31.26
N GLY A 64 7.52 -25.64 30.33
CA GLY A 64 7.42 -27.09 30.49
C GLY A 64 6.25 -27.58 31.35
N SER A 65 5.40 -26.68 31.88
CA SER A 65 4.18 -27.06 32.60
C SER A 65 3.02 -27.33 31.63
N GLY A 66 2.07 -28.19 32.03
CA GLY A 66 0.83 -28.41 31.27
C GLY A 66 -0.15 -27.23 31.40
N ILE A 67 -1.11 -27.15 30.48
CA ILE A 67 -2.15 -26.09 30.47
C ILE A 67 -2.98 -26.06 31.77
N GLU A 68 -3.10 -27.19 32.47
CA GLU A 68 -3.74 -27.31 33.79
C GLU A 68 -3.11 -26.39 34.86
N ALA A 69 -1.82 -26.07 34.69
CA ALA A 69 -1.04 -25.21 35.59
C ALA A 69 -0.86 -23.79 35.04
N ALA A 70 -1.70 -23.38 34.08
CA ALA A 70 -1.64 -22.05 33.49
C ALA A 70 -1.84 -20.95 34.53
N THR A 71 -0.90 -20.00 34.54
CA THR A 71 -0.89 -18.81 35.40
C THR A 71 -1.76 -17.68 34.82
N ALA A 72 -2.01 -17.69 33.51
CA ALA A 72 -3.06 -16.93 32.86
C ALA A 72 -3.89 -17.86 31.97
N GLN A 73 -5.21 -17.85 32.14
CA GLN A 73 -6.12 -18.80 31.48
C GLN A 73 -7.11 -18.05 30.60
N ASN A 74 -7.19 -18.48 29.33
CA ASN A 74 -8.14 -18.00 28.32
C ASN A 74 -8.30 -16.46 28.30
N LYS A 75 -7.18 -15.73 28.35
CA LYS A 75 -7.22 -14.27 28.30
C LYS A 75 -7.61 -13.82 26.91
N LYS A 76 -8.64 -12.97 26.83
CA LYS A 76 -9.11 -12.41 25.57
C LYS A 76 -8.15 -11.34 25.06
N TYR A 77 -7.65 -11.55 23.85
CA TYR A 77 -6.88 -10.59 23.08
C TYR A 77 -7.61 -10.26 21.78
N ILE A 78 -7.44 -9.05 21.29
CA ILE A 78 -8.13 -8.49 20.12
C ILE A 78 -7.10 -8.26 19.02
N ALA A 79 -7.35 -8.85 17.86
CA ALA A 79 -6.49 -8.69 16.69
C ALA A 79 -6.67 -7.31 16.05
N GLN A 80 -5.54 -6.71 15.71
CA GLN A 80 -5.41 -5.48 14.96
C GLN A 80 -5.10 -5.79 13.49
N THR A 81 -5.40 -4.85 12.60
CA THR A 81 -5.18 -4.98 11.14
C THR A 81 -3.72 -5.11 10.72
N ASN A 82 -2.78 -4.97 11.66
CA ASN A 82 -1.33 -5.14 11.47
C ASN A 82 -0.81 -6.49 12.02
N GLY A 83 -1.71 -7.40 12.44
CA GLY A 83 -1.35 -8.72 12.98
C GLY A 83 -0.84 -8.72 14.42
N THR A 84 -0.92 -7.57 15.12
CA THR A 84 -0.72 -7.49 16.57
C THR A 84 -1.99 -7.88 17.32
N LEU A 85 -1.83 -8.47 18.49
CA LEU A 85 -2.93 -8.78 19.41
C LEU A 85 -2.76 -7.94 20.68
N THR A 86 -3.77 -7.15 21.01
CA THR A 86 -3.80 -6.31 22.23
C THR A 86 -4.77 -6.89 23.25
N ALA A 87 -4.51 -6.67 24.54
CA ALA A 87 -5.37 -7.25 25.57
C ALA A 87 -6.74 -6.57 25.57
N ALA A 88 -7.83 -7.33 25.67
CA ALA A 88 -9.12 -6.74 26.01
C ALA A 88 -9.05 -6.16 27.46
N PRO A 89 -9.89 -5.17 27.82
CA PRO A 89 -9.92 -4.62 29.18
C PRO A 89 -9.98 -5.72 30.25
N GLY A 90 -9.06 -5.69 31.23
CA GLY A 90 -8.96 -6.68 32.31
C GLY A 90 -8.33 -8.03 31.91
N ASN A 91 -7.90 -8.21 30.65
CA ASN A 91 -7.34 -9.46 30.15
C ASN A 91 -5.81 -9.45 29.97
N GLY A 92 -5.12 -8.41 30.44
CA GLY A 92 -3.67 -8.32 30.32
C GLY A 92 -2.94 -9.53 30.92
N ILE A 93 -2.01 -10.09 30.14
CA ILE A 93 -1.01 -11.07 30.60
C ILE A 93 0.28 -10.32 30.94
N TYR A 94 0.90 -10.65 32.07
CA TYR A 94 2.16 -10.05 32.52
C TYR A 94 3.19 -11.14 32.75
N LEU A 95 4.43 -10.92 32.28
CA LEU A 95 5.51 -11.88 32.51
C LEU A 95 5.83 -11.92 34.02
N PRO A 96 6.21 -13.09 34.56
CA PRO A 96 6.70 -13.17 35.94
C PRO A 96 8.01 -12.39 36.09
N GLU A 97 8.44 -12.10 37.32
CA GLU A 97 9.69 -11.35 37.58
C GLU A 97 10.96 -12.10 37.14
N SER A 98 10.89 -13.43 37.03
CA SER A 98 12.02 -14.28 36.65
C SER A 98 11.53 -15.61 36.05
N GLY A 99 12.46 -16.37 35.46
CA GLY A 99 12.19 -17.67 34.84
C GLY A 99 11.71 -17.56 33.40
N ASN A 100 11.11 -18.64 32.90
CA ASN A 100 10.65 -18.75 31.52
C ASN A 100 9.19 -19.21 31.49
N VAL A 101 8.46 -18.79 30.46
CA VAL A 101 7.05 -19.12 30.25
C VAL A 101 6.79 -19.70 28.86
N ASP A 102 5.73 -20.48 28.77
CA ASP A 102 5.18 -21.04 27.55
C ASP A 102 3.80 -20.43 27.27
N PHE A 103 3.44 -20.36 25.98
CA PHE A 103 2.14 -19.85 25.55
C PHE A 103 1.37 -20.87 24.71
N ILE A 104 0.05 -20.85 24.88
CA ILE A 104 -0.91 -21.52 24.01
C ILE A 104 -1.92 -20.47 23.58
N ALA A 105 -2.29 -20.44 22.30
CA ALA A 105 -3.29 -19.53 21.79
C ALA A 105 -4.19 -20.19 20.75
N TYR A 106 -5.44 -19.73 20.63
CA TYR A 106 -6.41 -20.22 19.65
C TYR A 106 -7.37 -19.13 19.18
N TYR A 107 -7.95 -19.33 18.01
CA TYR A 107 -9.06 -18.55 17.46
C TYR A 107 -10.07 -19.50 16.79
N PRO A 108 -11.38 -19.16 16.80
CA PRO A 108 -11.99 -17.99 17.45
C PRO A 108 -12.14 -18.13 18.96
N TYR A 109 -11.95 -17.03 19.69
CA TYR A 109 -12.11 -17.00 21.15
C TYR A 109 -13.54 -17.39 21.56
N THR A 110 -13.64 -18.15 22.65
CA THR A 110 -14.91 -18.43 23.33
C THR A 110 -14.74 -18.43 24.84
N THR A 111 -15.80 -18.06 25.57
CA THR A 111 -15.86 -18.26 27.03
C THR A 111 -16.17 -19.70 27.41
N SER A 112 -16.69 -20.50 26.47
CA SER A 112 -17.20 -21.85 26.72
C SER A 112 -16.11 -22.91 26.57
N VAL A 113 -15.02 -22.78 27.33
CA VAL A 113 -13.94 -23.78 27.38
C VAL A 113 -14.14 -24.68 28.60
N SER A 114 -14.31 -25.98 28.39
CA SER A 114 -14.52 -26.97 29.46
C SER A 114 -13.42 -28.02 29.42
N GLY A 115 -12.72 -28.24 30.54
CA GLY A 115 -11.62 -29.21 30.61
C GLY A 115 -10.53 -28.98 29.56
N ASN A 116 -10.23 -27.71 29.25
CA ASN A 116 -9.28 -27.28 28.21
C ASN A 116 -9.64 -27.74 26.78
N LYS A 117 -10.91 -28.02 26.53
CA LYS A 117 -11.42 -28.41 25.21
C LYS A 117 -12.35 -27.37 24.63
N LEU A 118 -12.30 -27.24 23.30
CA LEU A 118 -13.19 -26.43 22.49
C LEU A 118 -14.16 -27.33 21.73
N ALA A 119 -15.45 -26.99 21.75
CA ALA A 119 -16.41 -27.59 20.83
C ALA A 119 -16.22 -26.98 19.43
N VAL A 120 -16.13 -27.84 18.41
CA VAL A 120 -15.99 -27.45 17.01
C VAL A 120 -17.28 -27.85 16.27
N ASN A 121 -17.86 -26.93 15.50
CA ASN A 121 -19.04 -27.19 14.69
C ASN A 121 -18.90 -26.52 13.32
N VAL A 122 -18.92 -27.33 12.26
CA VAL A 122 -18.76 -26.92 10.86
C VAL A 122 -20.04 -27.14 10.04
N SER A 123 -21.19 -27.30 10.69
CA SER A 123 -22.47 -27.51 9.99
C SER A 123 -23.02 -26.26 9.29
N ASP A 124 -22.57 -25.07 9.69
CA ASP A 124 -22.95 -23.78 9.08
C ASP A 124 -21.73 -23.12 8.45
N GLN A 125 -21.76 -22.96 7.13
CA GLN A 125 -20.66 -22.39 6.32
C GLN A 125 -20.91 -20.92 5.97
N SER A 126 -21.98 -20.30 6.48
CA SER A 126 -22.37 -18.93 6.11
C SER A 126 -21.38 -17.87 6.58
N ASN A 127 -20.59 -18.15 7.61
CA ASN A 127 -19.53 -17.30 8.12
C ASN A 127 -18.24 -18.11 8.34
N PRO A 128 -17.42 -18.31 7.30
CA PRO A 128 -16.21 -19.15 7.39
C PRO A 128 -15.25 -18.74 8.51
N ALA A 129 -15.09 -17.44 8.78
CA ALA A 129 -14.20 -16.95 9.84
C ALA A 129 -14.63 -17.45 11.24
N ALA A 130 -15.94 -17.56 11.50
CA ALA A 130 -16.46 -18.02 12.80
C ALA A 130 -16.22 -19.51 13.09
N ILE A 131 -15.82 -20.28 12.08
CA ILE A 131 -15.57 -21.74 12.21
C ILE A 131 -14.13 -22.13 11.85
N ASP A 132 -13.28 -21.16 11.46
CA ASP A 132 -11.89 -21.39 11.09
C ASP A 132 -11.00 -21.53 12.32
N LEU A 133 -10.94 -22.74 12.88
CA LEU A 133 -10.12 -23.03 14.05
C LEU A 133 -8.63 -22.98 13.71
N ILE A 134 -7.93 -21.98 14.26
CA ILE A 134 -6.47 -21.87 14.23
C ILE A 134 -5.88 -21.95 15.64
N TYR A 135 -4.70 -22.53 15.76
CA TYR A 135 -4.09 -22.86 17.06
C TYR A 135 -2.56 -22.70 17.04
N SER A 136 -2.00 -22.24 18.16
CA SER A 136 -0.58 -22.02 18.39
C SER A 136 -0.17 -22.61 19.73
N ASN A 137 0.82 -23.51 19.73
CA ASN A 137 1.47 -24.05 20.93
C ASN A 137 3.00 -24.14 20.81
N GLY A 138 3.58 -23.53 19.77
CA GLY A 138 5.02 -23.58 19.51
C GLY A 138 5.84 -22.55 20.30
N THR A 139 5.20 -21.54 20.89
CA THR A 139 5.89 -20.47 21.64
C THR A 139 6.23 -20.95 23.04
N LYS A 140 7.48 -21.39 23.22
CA LYS A 140 7.98 -22.03 24.44
C LYS A 140 9.24 -21.36 24.97
N GLY A 141 9.45 -21.42 26.29
CA GLY A 141 10.70 -21.00 26.93
C GLY A 141 10.99 -19.50 26.87
N VAL A 142 9.97 -18.64 26.72
CA VAL A 142 10.14 -17.18 26.66
C VAL A 142 10.63 -16.67 28.01
N ALA A 143 11.81 -16.03 28.04
CA ALA A 143 12.37 -15.50 29.28
C ALA A 143 11.57 -14.29 29.79
N ALA A 144 11.30 -14.27 31.09
CA ALA A 144 10.61 -13.20 31.82
C ALA A 144 11.18 -11.79 31.57
N THR A 145 12.47 -11.69 31.26
CA THR A 145 13.22 -10.44 31.09
C THR A 145 13.31 -9.97 29.64
N THR A 146 12.63 -10.64 28.70
CA THR A 146 12.66 -10.30 27.26
C THR A 146 11.83 -9.04 26.97
N ALA A 147 12.12 -8.36 25.85
CA ALA A 147 11.33 -7.26 25.33
C ALA A 147 9.81 -7.60 25.24
N THR A 148 8.97 -6.57 25.33
CA THR A 148 7.50 -6.61 25.58
C THR A 148 6.63 -7.16 24.44
N THR A 149 7.20 -7.90 23.49
CA THR A 149 6.48 -8.43 22.32
C THR A 149 6.82 -9.89 22.08
N ILE A 150 5.79 -10.74 21.99
CA ILE A 150 5.92 -12.20 21.88
C ILE A 150 5.26 -12.69 20.60
N SER A 151 5.94 -13.55 19.82
CA SER A 151 5.38 -14.10 18.58
C SER A 151 4.64 -15.42 18.81
N LEU A 152 3.48 -15.60 18.16
CA LEU A 152 2.61 -16.78 18.24
C LEU A 152 2.40 -17.41 16.85
N GLY A 153 2.88 -18.64 16.66
CA GLY A 153 2.75 -19.37 15.39
C GLY A 153 1.45 -20.15 15.27
N PHE A 154 0.46 -19.58 14.57
CA PHE A 154 -0.83 -20.24 14.33
C PHE A 154 -0.79 -21.18 13.13
N THR A 155 -1.53 -22.28 13.23
CA THR A 155 -1.81 -23.22 12.13
C THR A 155 -3.29 -23.56 12.07
N HIS A 156 -3.84 -23.75 10.87
CA HIS A 156 -5.23 -24.20 10.70
C HIS A 156 -5.38 -25.65 11.17
N GLN A 157 -6.43 -25.91 11.94
CA GLN A 157 -6.73 -27.23 12.51
C GLN A 157 -7.80 -28.00 11.73
N LEU A 158 -8.36 -27.40 10.67
CA LEU A 158 -9.42 -27.96 9.83
C LEU A 158 -8.93 -28.17 8.39
N THR A 159 -9.82 -28.56 7.48
CA THR A 159 -9.53 -28.67 6.04
C THR A 159 -10.46 -27.75 5.24
N LYS A 160 -9.93 -27.03 4.25
CA LYS A 160 -10.70 -26.23 3.31
C LYS A 160 -10.94 -27.03 2.03
N VAL A 161 -12.16 -27.00 1.54
CA VAL A 161 -12.56 -27.60 0.27
C VAL A 161 -12.98 -26.47 -0.67
N THR A 162 -12.41 -26.43 -1.86
CA THR A 162 -12.75 -25.44 -2.89
C THR A 162 -13.19 -26.14 -4.17
N LEU A 163 -14.34 -25.77 -4.72
CA LEU A 163 -14.82 -26.23 -6.00
C LEU A 163 -14.86 -25.05 -6.97
N ASN A 164 -14.05 -25.09 -8.02
CA ASN A 164 -14.11 -24.15 -9.13
C ASN A 164 -15.10 -24.70 -10.15
N VAL A 165 -16.30 -24.14 -10.17
CA VAL A 165 -17.41 -24.62 -10.98
C VAL A 165 -17.49 -23.83 -12.28
N THR A 166 -17.54 -24.57 -13.37
CA THR A 166 -17.78 -24.08 -14.74
C THR A 166 -18.97 -24.79 -15.33
N LYS A 167 -19.44 -24.31 -16.48
CA LYS A 167 -20.51 -24.94 -17.26
C LYS A 167 -20.09 -25.13 -18.71
N ASP A 168 -20.74 -26.04 -19.42
CA ASP A 168 -20.66 -26.09 -20.88
C ASP A 168 -21.72 -25.20 -21.57
N GLY A 169 -21.87 -25.35 -22.88
CA GLY A 169 -22.84 -24.59 -23.68
C GLY A 169 -24.30 -25.02 -23.52
N THR A 170 -24.59 -26.15 -22.86
CA THR A 170 -25.96 -26.67 -22.66
C THR A 170 -26.66 -26.06 -21.45
N ILE A 171 -25.89 -25.39 -20.58
CA ILE A 171 -26.39 -24.63 -19.44
C ILE A 171 -26.21 -23.14 -19.76
N GLU A 172 -27.24 -22.33 -19.54
CA GLU A 172 -27.21 -20.90 -19.88
C GLU A 172 -26.39 -20.08 -18.87
N THR A 173 -26.62 -20.32 -17.58
CA THR A 173 -26.01 -19.57 -16.48
C THR A 173 -25.87 -20.45 -15.23
N LEU A 174 -24.89 -20.14 -14.38
CA LEU A 174 -24.73 -20.70 -13.04
C LEU A 174 -25.46 -19.88 -11.97
N ASN A 175 -26.16 -18.80 -12.35
CA ASN A 175 -26.94 -18.01 -11.41
C ASN A 175 -27.97 -18.88 -10.66
N GLY A 176 -27.91 -18.86 -9.33
CA GLY A 176 -28.75 -19.67 -8.46
C GLY A 176 -28.19 -21.06 -8.17
N LEU A 177 -26.93 -21.32 -8.52
CA LEU A 177 -26.22 -22.53 -8.11
C LEU A 177 -26.11 -22.59 -6.58
N GLY A 178 -26.57 -23.70 -6.00
CA GLY A 178 -26.24 -24.11 -4.64
C GLY A 178 -25.43 -25.41 -4.67
N VAL A 179 -24.51 -25.58 -3.72
CA VAL A 179 -23.74 -26.83 -3.59
C VAL A 179 -23.84 -27.34 -2.16
N ASN A 180 -24.13 -28.62 -2.01
CA ASN A 180 -24.16 -29.32 -0.73
C ASN A 180 -23.08 -30.41 -0.69
N ILE A 181 -22.50 -30.61 0.48
CA ILE A 181 -21.57 -31.70 0.79
C ILE A 181 -22.17 -32.59 1.89
N LYS A 182 -22.17 -33.90 1.66
CA LYS A 182 -22.63 -34.92 2.61
C LYS A 182 -21.52 -35.92 2.91
N GLY A 183 -21.51 -36.51 4.09
CA GLY A 183 -20.52 -37.50 4.52
C GLY A 183 -19.38 -36.91 5.35
N ILE A 184 -19.41 -35.60 5.62
CA ILE A 184 -18.47 -34.93 6.53
C ILE A 184 -19.00 -34.96 7.96
N SER A 185 -18.18 -35.32 8.94
CA SER A 185 -18.54 -35.14 10.35
C SER A 185 -18.63 -33.65 10.66
N THR A 186 -19.73 -33.20 11.25
CA THR A 186 -19.96 -31.76 11.46
C THR A 186 -19.59 -31.23 12.85
N GLU A 187 -19.37 -32.11 13.83
CA GLU A 187 -19.12 -31.73 15.22
C GLU A 187 -17.91 -32.48 15.79
N GLY A 188 -17.17 -31.87 16.70
CA GLY A 188 -16.02 -32.48 17.37
C GLY A 188 -15.50 -31.68 18.58
N GLU A 189 -14.47 -32.21 19.23
CA GLU A 189 -13.76 -31.54 20.34
C GLU A 189 -12.28 -31.35 19.98
N PHE A 190 -11.78 -30.13 20.19
CA PHE A 190 -10.36 -29.80 20.06
C PHE A 190 -9.73 -29.63 21.45
N ASN A 191 -8.66 -30.36 21.73
CA ASN A 191 -7.94 -30.30 23.01
C ASN A 191 -6.80 -29.26 22.95
N LEU A 192 -6.91 -28.20 23.76
CA LEU A 192 -5.90 -27.14 23.83
C LEU A 192 -4.59 -27.59 24.50
N ALA A 193 -4.53 -28.74 25.16
CA ALA A 193 -3.30 -29.21 25.79
C ALA A 193 -2.30 -29.76 24.75
N ASP A 194 -2.80 -30.49 23.74
CA ASP A 194 -1.99 -31.26 22.80
C ASP A 194 -2.32 -30.97 21.32
N GLY A 195 -3.37 -30.20 21.04
CA GLY A 195 -3.82 -29.87 19.70
C GLY A 195 -4.53 -31.00 18.96
N THR A 196 -5.04 -32.01 19.68
CA THR A 196 -5.78 -33.13 19.09
C THR A 196 -7.24 -32.73 18.79
N LEU A 197 -7.74 -33.14 17.63
CA LEU A 197 -9.13 -32.96 17.20
C LEU A 197 -9.80 -34.32 17.03
N THR A 198 -10.94 -34.52 17.70
CA THR A 198 -11.73 -35.75 17.59
C THR A 198 -13.17 -35.40 17.20
N ALA A 199 -13.68 -36.00 16.13
CA ALA A 199 -15.05 -35.81 15.70
C ALA A 199 -16.03 -36.57 16.59
N THR A 200 -17.22 -36.01 16.78
CA THR A 200 -18.35 -36.67 17.43
C THR A 200 -18.92 -37.71 16.45
N ALA A 201 -18.94 -38.97 16.87
CA ALA A 201 -19.46 -40.08 16.06
C ALA A 201 -20.92 -39.86 15.63
N GLY A 202 -21.26 -40.30 14.42
CA GLY A 202 -22.61 -40.22 13.85
C GLY A 202 -23.04 -38.85 13.34
N THR A 203 -22.15 -37.86 13.32
CA THR A 203 -22.45 -36.48 12.86
C THR A 203 -22.19 -36.27 11.36
N ASN A 204 -21.93 -37.34 10.61
CA ASN A 204 -21.66 -37.31 9.16
C ASN A 204 -22.91 -37.41 8.26
N ASN A 205 -24.10 -37.30 8.85
CA ASN A 205 -25.39 -37.56 8.20
C ASN A 205 -26.08 -36.30 7.64
N LYS A 206 -25.60 -35.11 7.98
CA LYS A 206 -26.16 -33.82 7.55
C LYS A 206 -25.69 -33.47 6.13
N ASP A 207 -26.58 -32.83 5.37
CA ASP A 207 -26.22 -32.16 4.12
C ASP A 207 -25.79 -30.72 4.46
N VAL A 208 -24.51 -30.41 4.29
CA VAL A 208 -23.95 -29.09 4.61
C VAL A 208 -23.92 -28.25 3.35
N ALA A 209 -24.56 -27.09 3.37
CA ALA A 209 -24.49 -26.13 2.27
C ALA A 209 -23.11 -25.48 2.24
N MET A 210 -22.44 -25.49 1.10
CA MET A 210 -21.18 -24.78 0.88
C MET A 210 -21.44 -23.29 0.69
N TYR A 211 -20.48 -22.45 1.08
CA TYR A 211 -20.50 -21.03 0.77
C TYR A 211 -20.23 -20.83 -0.72
N ILE A 212 -21.04 -20.02 -1.41
CA ILE A 212 -20.88 -19.75 -2.85
C ILE A 212 -20.46 -18.30 -3.06
N ASP A 213 -19.36 -18.10 -3.78
CA ASP A 213 -18.93 -16.83 -4.36
C ASP A 213 -18.86 -16.94 -5.90
N ALA A 214 -18.97 -15.80 -6.59
CA ALA A 214 -19.16 -15.67 -8.03
C ALA A 214 -20.42 -16.38 -8.59
N GLN A 215 -21.19 -15.67 -9.40
CA GLN A 215 -22.42 -16.15 -10.03
C GLN A 215 -22.46 -15.60 -11.47
N GLY A 216 -22.56 -16.47 -12.47
CA GLY A 216 -22.50 -16.08 -13.88
C GLY A 216 -22.16 -17.26 -14.79
N THR A 217 -21.01 -17.22 -15.46
CA THR A 217 -20.48 -18.37 -16.23
C THR A 217 -19.52 -19.25 -15.42
N THR A 218 -19.00 -18.73 -14.31
CA THR A 218 -18.15 -19.44 -13.34
C THR A 218 -18.68 -19.21 -11.92
N ALA A 219 -18.41 -20.15 -11.02
CA ALA A 219 -18.73 -20.02 -9.60
C ALA A 219 -17.67 -20.73 -8.75
N THR A 220 -17.47 -20.28 -7.52
CA THR A 220 -16.60 -20.91 -6.54
C THR A 220 -17.44 -21.36 -5.34
N ALA A 221 -17.38 -22.63 -4.98
CA ALA A 221 -18.01 -23.15 -3.76
C ALA A 221 -16.94 -23.54 -2.74
N THR A 222 -17.03 -23.04 -1.51
CA THR A 222 -16.06 -23.32 -0.44
C THR A 222 -16.73 -23.91 0.80
N ALA A 223 -16.04 -24.84 1.48
CA ALA A 223 -16.43 -25.33 2.80
C ALA A 223 -15.20 -25.59 3.68
N ILE A 224 -15.34 -25.36 4.97
CA ILE A 224 -14.41 -25.75 6.02
C ILE A 224 -14.94 -27.02 6.67
N ILE A 225 -14.16 -28.09 6.69
CA ILE A 225 -14.58 -29.41 7.17
C ILE A 225 -13.62 -29.94 8.24
N LEU A 226 -14.09 -30.89 9.06
CA LEU A 226 -13.19 -31.63 9.93
C LEU A 226 -12.23 -32.49 9.07
N PRO A 227 -10.93 -32.56 9.41
CA PRO A 227 -9.99 -33.43 8.71
C PRO A 227 -10.42 -34.89 8.83
N THR A 228 -10.20 -35.69 7.78
CA THR A 228 -10.64 -37.09 7.77
C THR A 228 -10.01 -37.89 8.91
N ALA A 229 -8.76 -37.61 9.29
CA ALA A 229 -8.10 -38.28 10.42
C ALA A 229 -8.79 -38.06 11.78
N ALA A 230 -9.64 -37.03 11.92
CA ALA A 230 -10.39 -36.78 13.16
C ALA A 230 -11.65 -37.65 13.28
N SER A 231 -12.09 -38.33 12.22
CA SER A 231 -13.36 -39.07 12.18
C SER A 231 -13.20 -40.47 11.60
N THR A 232 -13.81 -41.46 12.24
CA THR A 232 -13.92 -42.82 11.67
C THR A 232 -15.07 -42.97 10.68
N ASP A 233 -16.01 -42.01 10.66
CA ASP A 233 -17.25 -42.10 9.90
C ASP A 233 -17.15 -41.39 8.53
N GLN A 234 -16.15 -40.53 8.34
CA GLN A 234 -15.91 -39.73 7.12
C GLN A 234 -15.11 -40.54 6.09
N THR A 235 -15.77 -41.47 5.40
CA THR A 235 -15.11 -42.40 4.45
C THR A 235 -15.23 -41.98 2.99
N SER A 236 -16.25 -41.20 2.63
CA SER A 236 -16.46 -40.63 1.29
C SER A 236 -17.32 -39.38 1.39
N LEU A 237 -17.16 -38.46 0.43
CA LEU A 237 -17.89 -37.20 0.39
C LEU A 237 -18.77 -37.16 -0.86
N ASN A 238 -20.05 -36.84 -0.68
CA ASN A 238 -20.99 -36.69 -1.78
C ASN A 238 -21.28 -35.21 -2.01
N LEU A 239 -20.95 -34.73 -3.20
CA LEU A 239 -21.25 -33.38 -3.68
C LEU A 239 -22.58 -33.40 -4.44
N THR A 240 -23.45 -32.46 -4.12
CA THR A 240 -24.71 -32.23 -4.83
C THR A 240 -24.79 -30.78 -5.27
N PHE A 241 -24.75 -30.55 -6.58
CA PHE A 241 -24.93 -29.25 -7.20
C PHE A 241 -26.41 -29.11 -7.57
N ASN A 242 -27.06 -28.05 -7.10
CA ASN A 242 -28.46 -27.76 -7.37
C ASN A 242 -28.56 -26.47 -8.20
N LEU A 243 -29.12 -26.56 -9.40
CA LEU A 243 -29.25 -25.43 -10.32
C LEU A 243 -30.56 -25.56 -11.12
N ASN A 244 -31.42 -24.55 -11.03
CA ASN A 244 -32.70 -24.48 -11.78
C ASN A 244 -33.58 -25.74 -11.64
N GLY A 245 -33.65 -26.31 -10.44
CA GLY A 245 -34.42 -27.53 -10.15
C GLY A 245 -33.77 -28.84 -10.62
N GLN A 246 -32.57 -28.78 -11.22
CA GLN A 246 -31.77 -29.96 -11.54
C GLN A 246 -30.73 -30.24 -10.44
N SER A 247 -30.43 -31.53 -10.26
CA SER A 247 -29.45 -32.00 -9.29
C SER A 247 -28.35 -32.79 -10.00
N PHE A 248 -27.11 -32.38 -9.79
CA PHE A 248 -25.90 -33.03 -10.32
C PHE A 248 -25.14 -33.59 -9.14
N THR A 249 -24.74 -34.86 -9.19
CA THR A 249 -24.08 -35.52 -8.06
C THR A 249 -22.72 -36.08 -8.44
N HIS A 250 -21.78 -35.96 -7.51
CA HIS A 250 -20.45 -36.56 -7.64
C HIS A 250 -19.98 -37.10 -6.28
N THR A 251 -19.35 -38.27 -6.28
CA THR A 251 -18.82 -38.89 -5.06
C THR A 251 -17.29 -38.86 -5.08
N ILE A 252 -16.70 -38.15 -4.13
CA ILE A 252 -15.28 -38.23 -3.82
C ILE A 252 -15.08 -39.46 -2.95
N SER A 253 -14.53 -40.52 -3.55
CA SER A 253 -14.38 -41.83 -2.89
C SER A 253 -13.17 -41.90 -1.96
N ASP A 254 -12.14 -41.11 -2.24
CA ASP A 254 -10.95 -41.02 -1.41
C ASP A 254 -11.08 -39.84 -0.45
N ALA A 255 -11.55 -40.10 0.78
CA ALA A 255 -11.61 -39.09 1.82
C ALA A 255 -10.24 -38.84 2.49
N SER A 256 -9.22 -39.67 2.25
CA SER A 256 -7.93 -39.56 2.97
C SER A 256 -7.16 -38.28 2.65
N ILE A 257 -7.44 -37.68 1.49
CA ILE A 257 -6.84 -36.43 1.01
C ILE A 257 -7.21 -35.18 1.83
N PHE A 258 -8.23 -35.24 2.68
CA PHE A 258 -8.67 -34.11 3.50
C PHE A 258 -7.89 -34.06 4.80
N GLU A 259 -6.65 -33.61 4.69
CA GLU A 259 -5.71 -33.51 5.81
C GLU A 259 -5.84 -32.17 6.55
N LYS A 260 -5.46 -32.17 7.83
CA LYS A 260 -5.44 -30.97 8.67
C LYS A 260 -4.54 -29.89 8.05
N GLY A 261 -5.04 -28.66 7.99
CA GLY A 261 -4.29 -27.51 7.49
C GLY A 261 -4.02 -27.57 5.99
N THR A 262 -4.92 -28.19 5.21
CA THR A 262 -4.85 -28.23 3.74
C THR A 262 -6.08 -27.59 3.07
N ASN A 263 -5.87 -27.02 1.88
CA ASN A 263 -6.91 -26.63 0.95
C ASN A 263 -6.91 -27.64 -0.20
N VAL A 264 -8.02 -28.37 -0.32
CA VAL A 264 -8.24 -29.38 -1.35
C VAL A 264 -9.19 -28.80 -2.40
N SER A 265 -8.64 -28.49 -3.57
CA SER A 265 -9.36 -27.84 -4.66
C SER A 265 -9.72 -28.82 -5.78
N PHE A 266 -10.92 -28.68 -6.35
CA PHE A 266 -11.38 -29.45 -7.51
C PHE A 266 -11.96 -28.52 -8.58
N ASN A 267 -11.78 -28.88 -9.84
CA ASN A 267 -12.49 -28.23 -10.96
C ASN A 267 -13.72 -29.06 -11.30
N ALA A 268 -14.90 -28.45 -11.25
CA ALA A 268 -16.17 -29.06 -11.60
C ALA A 268 -16.73 -28.43 -12.88
N ASN A 269 -17.26 -29.24 -13.78
CA ASN A 269 -17.94 -28.78 -15.00
C ASN A 269 -19.35 -29.36 -15.08
N LEU A 270 -20.35 -28.49 -15.15
CA LEU A 270 -21.76 -28.85 -15.27
C LEU A 270 -22.20 -28.86 -16.74
N SER A 271 -22.94 -29.91 -17.13
CA SER A 271 -23.46 -30.09 -18.50
C SER A 271 -24.79 -30.86 -18.49
N ILE A 272 -25.56 -30.73 -19.56
CA ILE A 272 -26.78 -31.51 -19.82
C ILE A 272 -26.52 -32.43 -21.00
N ASN A 273 -26.48 -33.74 -20.74
CA ASN A 273 -26.31 -34.75 -21.78
C ASN A 273 -27.63 -35.50 -21.99
N ASN A 274 -28.24 -35.35 -23.17
CA ASN A 274 -29.54 -35.94 -23.51
C ASN A 274 -30.64 -35.67 -22.46
N GLY A 275 -30.70 -34.43 -21.96
CA GLY A 275 -31.68 -34.00 -20.96
C GLY A 275 -31.40 -34.47 -19.53
N LYS A 276 -30.24 -35.09 -19.27
CA LYS A 276 -29.82 -35.51 -17.92
C LYS A 276 -28.71 -34.59 -17.39
N PRO A 277 -28.80 -34.14 -16.12
CA PRO A 277 -27.72 -33.39 -15.48
C PRO A 277 -26.48 -34.26 -15.30
N VAL A 278 -25.33 -33.77 -15.75
CA VAL A 278 -24.02 -34.42 -15.63
C VAL A 278 -23.00 -33.44 -15.05
N VAL A 279 -22.28 -33.85 -14.01
CA VAL A 279 -21.14 -33.13 -13.47
C VAL A 279 -19.88 -33.96 -13.68
N THR A 280 -18.83 -33.33 -14.23
CA THR A 280 -17.49 -33.89 -14.26
C THR A 280 -16.65 -33.15 -13.23
N VAL A 281 -16.03 -33.89 -12.32
CA VAL A 281 -15.09 -33.33 -11.33
C VAL A 281 -13.70 -33.86 -11.66
N GLY A 282 -12.74 -32.95 -11.81
CA GLY A 282 -11.35 -33.28 -12.07
C GLY A 282 -10.61 -33.80 -10.84
N ASN A 283 -9.31 -34.04 -10.99
CA ASN A 283 -8.45 -34.46 -9.90
C ASN A 283 -8.32 -33.38 -8.81
N ALA A 284 -8.12 -33.82 -7.57
CA ALA A 284 -7.82 -32.92 -6.45
C ALA A 284 -6.47 -32.22 -6.65
N THR A 285 -6.42 -30.93 -6.32
CA THR A 285 -5.18 -30.18 -6.11
C THR A 285 -5.07 -29.87 -4.62
N ILE A 286 -4.04 -30.39 -3.96
CA ILE A 286 -3.85 -30.25 -2.51
C ILE A 286 -2.76 -29.21 -2.27
N SER A 287 -3.05 -28.21 -1.45
CA SER A 287 -2.10 -27.19 -1.02
C SER A 287 -2.20 -27.00 0.49
N LYS A 288 -1.15 -26.49 1.14
CA LYS A 288 -1.21 -26.14 2.56
C LYS A 288 -2.20 -24.99 2.71
N TRP A 289 -3.19 -25.17 3.59
CA TRP A 289 -4.09 -24.13 4.07
C TRP A 289 -3.37 -23.36 5.17
N ALA A 290 -2.34 -22.67 4.75
CA ALA A 290 -2.14 -21.30 5.19
C ALA A 290 -2.75 -20.46 4.07
N GLU A 291 -3.39 -19.32 4.32
CA GLU A 291 -3.81 -18.44 3.21
C GLU A 291 -2.55 -17.76 2.63
N LYS A 292 -1.79 -18.57 1.87
CA LYS A 292 -0.35 -18.57 1.54
C LYS A 292 0.61 -18.91 2.70
N PRO A 293 1.27 -20.08 2.66
CA PRO A 293 2.42 -20.37 3.50
C PRO A 293 3.66 -19.64 3.00
N GLY A 294 4.25 -18.80 3.84
CA GLY A 294 5.69 -18.55 3.81
C GLY A 294 6.44 -19.87 4.01
N GLY A 295 7.50 -20.06 3.22
CA GLY A 295 8.40 -21.20 3.39
C GLY A 295 9.14 -21.11 4.74
N ASP A 296 9.32 -22.25 5.38
CA ASP A 296 10.07 -22.38 6.62
C ASP A 296 11.54 -22.00 6.41
N ILE A 297 12.13 -21.21 7.32
CA ILE A 297 13.58 -21.23 7.58
C ILE A 297 13.78 -21.79 8.98
N ASN A 298 14.54 -22.88 9.05
CA ASN A 298 15.17 -23.36 10.27
C ASN A 298 16.38 -22.46 10.56
N VAL A 299 16.39 -21.79 11.71
CA VAL A 299 17.57 -21.07 12.21
C VAL A 299 18.48 -22.05 12.94
N ASP A 300 19.48 -22.58 12.24
CA ASP A 300 20.72 -23.01 12.88
C ASP A 300 21.77 -21.91 12.74
N PHE A 301 22.38 -21.55 13.85
CA PHE A 301 23.44 -20.55 13.94
C PHE A 301 24.78 -21.21 13.59
N ASP A 302 24.99 -21.53 12.30
CA ASP A 302 26.36 -21.58 11.77
C ASP A 302 26.34 -21.33 10.25
N GLY A 303 27.24 -20.47 9.78
CA GLY A 303 27.15 -19.79 8.48
C GLY A 303 26.91 -20.68 7.25
N GLY A 304 25.85 -20.38 6.50
CA GLY A 304 25.56 -20.90 5.16
C GLY A 304 24.34 -20.21 4.51
N THR A 305 24.45 -19.87 3.23
CA THR A 305 23.53 -19.06 2.38
C THR A 305 22.05 -19.46 2.40
N GLN A 306 21.14 -18.48 2.32
CA GLN A 306 19.74 -18.57 2.76
C GLN A 306 18.71 -18.47 1.60
N PRO A 307 17.50 -19.05 1.74
CA PRO A 307 16.34 -18.67 0.93
C PRO A 307 15.91 -17.20 1.12
N GLY A 308 15.25 -16.64 0.09
CA GLY A 308 14.73 -15.27 0.09
C GLY A 308 13.32 -15.08 0.64
N GLY A 309 12.88 -13.81 0.74
CA GLY A 309 11.54 -13.41 1.19
C GLY A 309 10.87 -12.35 0.29
N GLU A 310 9.57 -12.14 0.47
CA GLU A 310 8.77 -11.24 -0.39
C GLU A 310 9.03 -9.75 -0.08
N THR A 311 9.40 -8.97 -1.10
CA THR A 311 9.68 -7.52 -1.04
C THR A 311 8.71 -6.75 -1.93
N VAL A 312 8.12 -5.67 -1.43
CA VAL A 312 7.32 -4.75 -2.26
C VAL A 312 8.29 -3.85 -3.04
N VAL A 313 8.32 -4.03 -4.36
CA VAL A 313 9.21 -3.29 -5.28
C VAL A 313 8.56 -1.98 -5.75
N LEU A 314 7.23 -1.95 -5.84
CA LEU A 314 6.43 -0.78 -6.20
C LEU A 314 5.08 -0.84 -5.49
N ASP A 315 4.58 0.27 -4.95
CA ASP A 315 3.20 0.41 -4.45
C ASP A 315 2.72 1.84 -4.72
N GLU A 316 1.96 2.01 -5.80
CA GLU A 316 1.49 3.29 -6.31
C GLU A 316 -0.04 3.33 -6.31
N SER A 317 -0.59 4.27 -5.52
CA SER A 317 -2.03 4.48 -5.39
C SER A 317 -2.55 5.60 -6.29
N PHE A 318 -1.65 6.42 -6.84
CA PHE A 318 -1.91 7.70 -7.51
C PHE A 318 -2.62 8.75 -6.65
N ALA A 319 -2.49 8.63 -5.32
CA ALA A 319 -3.03 9.61 -4.37
C ALA A 319 -2.45 11.02 -4.54
N THR A 320 -1.23 11.11 -5.09
CA THR A 320 -0.49 12.37 -5.30
C THR A 320 0.03 12.46 -6.74
N GLY A 321 -0.89 12.55 -7.71
CA GLY A 321 -0.54 12.64 -9.13
C GLY A 321 -0.05 11.30 -9.69
N MET A 322 0.90 11.34 -10.64
CA MET A 322 1.47 10.14 -11.27
C MET A 322 2.55 9.42 -10.43
N GLY A 323 2.90 9.97 -9.25
CA GLY A 323 3.96 9.42 -8.41
C GLY A 323 5.29 9.30 -9.16
N GLN A 324 5.88 8.10 -9.17
CA GLN A 324 7.13 7.81 -9.90
C GLN A 324 6.92 7.39 -11.36
N PHE A 325 5.68 7.36 -11.85
CA PHE A 325 5.40 7.06 -13.25
C PHE A 325 5.70 8.27 -14.13
N THR A 326 6.16 7.99 -15.35
CA THR A 326 6.40 9.01 -16.38
C THR A 326 5.56 8.72 -17.62
N THR A 327 5.45 9.69 -18.52
CA THR A 327 4.75 9.50 -19.79
C THR A 327 5.73 9.50 -20.96
N GLU A 328 5.62 8.50 -21.83
CA GLU A 328 6.33 8.44 -23.10
C GLU A 328 5.29 8.66 -24.20
N ASN A 329 5.17 9.90 -24.67
CA ASN A 329 4.22 10.27 -25.72
C ASN A 329 4.85 10.04 -27.10
N ILE A 330 4.40 9.02 -27.81
CA ILE A 330 4.84 8.71 -29.19
C ILE A 330 4.08 9.60 -30.17
N THR A 331 2.76 9.64 -30.04
CA THR A 331 1.87 10.54 -30.79
C THR A 331 0.96 11.26 -29.82
N LEU A 332 1.11 12.58 -29.72
CA LEU A 332 0.15 13.41 -29.00
C LEU A 332 -1.08 13.69 -29.88
N PRO A 333 -2.28 13.70 -29.29
CA PRO A 333 -3.50 13.99 -30.02
C PRO A 333 -3.51 15.44 -30.51
N GLU A 334 -3.95 15.65 -31.75
CA GLU A 334 -4.06 16.98 -32.34
C GLU A 334 -4.90 17.92 -31.46
N GLY A 335 -4.30 19.02 -31.02
CA GLY A 335 -4.94 20.01 -30.13
C GLY A 335 -4.95 19.63 -28.63
N GLY A 336 -4.36 18.50 -28.25
CA GLY A 336 -4.11 18.11 -26.86
C GLY A 336 -2.65 18.28 -26.46
N SER A 337 -2.39 18.48 -25.16
CA SER A 337 -1.04 18.58 -24.59
C SER A 337 -0.64 17.36 -23.75
N TYR A 338 -1.53 16.38 -23.59
CA TYR A 338 -1.32 15.17 -22.82
C TYR A 338 -2.22 14.03 -23.33
N VAL A 339 -1.80 12.79 -23.07
CA VAL A 339 -2.66 11.60 -23.19
C VAL A 339 -3.10 11.13 -21.82
N TRP A 340 -2.17 11.06 -20.86
CA TRP A 340 -2.40 10.64 -19.49
C TRP A 340 -2.55 11.83 -18.56
N LYS A 341 -3.52 11.77 -17.65
CA LYS A 341 -3.72 12.81 -16.64
C LYS A 341 -4.30 12.24 -15.35
N GLU A 342 -3.91 12.80 -14.22
CA GLU A 342 -4.49 12.49 -12.93
C GLU A 342 -5.99 12.79 -12.88
N GLY A 343 -6.73 11.92 -12.21
CA GLY A 343 -8.16 12.05 -11.99
C GLY A 343 -8.56 11.53 -10.62
N LYS A 344 -9.71 12.02 -10.16
CA LYS A 344 -10.33 11.57 -8.90
C LYS A 344 -11.83 11.46 -9.09
N TYR A 345 -12.39 10.36 -8.63
CA TYR A 345 -13.83 10.17 -8.53
C TYR A 345 -14.17 9.53 -7.18
N GLN A 346 -14.97 10.24 -6.38
CA GLN A 346 -15.18 9.90 -4.95
C GLN A 346 -13.82 9.76 -4.23
N GLU A 347 -13.58 8.64 -3.54
CA GLU A 347 -12.32 8.36 -2.84
C GLU A 347 -11.26 7.68 -3.73
N THR A 348 -11.58 7.36 -4.99
CA THR A 348 -10.62 6.70 -5.90
C THR A 348 -9.82 7.74 -6.67
N THR A 349 -8.49 7.63 -6.57
CA THR A 349 -7.53 8.38 -7.39
C THR A 349 -6.95 7.46 -8.46
N TYR A 350 -6.72 8.00 -9.66
CA TYR A 350 -6.30 7.21 -10.82
C TYR A 350 -5.56 8.08 -11.83
N ILE A 351 -4.81 7.44 -12.74
CA ILE A 351 -4.32 8.08 -13.96
C ILE A 351 -5.20 7.64 -15.12
N LYS A 352 -5.69 8.60 -15.90
CA LYS A 352 -6.61 8.39 -17.01
C LYS A 352 -5.95 8.73 -18.35
N ALA A 353 -5.98 7.81 -19.30
CA ALA A 353 -5.72 8.07 -20.70
C ALA A 353 -6.99 8.52 -21.44
N GLY A 354 -6.82 9.42 -22.41
CA GLY A 354 -7.85 9.74 -23.39
C GLY A 354 -7.35 10.62 -24.52
N ALA A 355 -7.96 10.47 -25.70
CA ALA A 355 -7.62 11.22 -26.91
C ALA A 355 -8.83 11.88 -27.59
N PHE A 356 -9.87 12.20 -26.82
CA PHE A 356 -11.04 12.89 -27.34
C PHE A 356 -10.92 14.40 -27.11
N PHE A 357 -10.61 15.14 -28.17
CA PHE A 357 -10.33 16.59 -28.13
C PHE A 357 -11.15 17.33 -29.18
N ASN A 358 -11.75 18.46 -28.79
CA ASN A 358 -12.59 19.31 -29.65
C ASN A 358 -13.71 18.52 -30.35
N ASP A 359 -14.47 17.73 -29.58
CA ASP A 359 -15.59 16.90 -30.04
C ASP A 359 -15.23 15.85 -31.12
N ALA A 360 -13.95 15.45 -31.19
CA ALA A 360 -13.47 14.43 -32.12
C ALA A 360 -12.47 13.47 -31.45
N ALA A 361 -12.51 12.20 -31.86
CA ALA A 361 -11.47 11.24 -31.54
C ALA A 361 -10.19 11.61 -32.31
N ARG A 362 -9.04 11.55 -31.65
CA ARG A 362 -7.73 11.86 -32.22
C ARG A 362 -6.83 10.64 -32.14
N GLU A 363 -5.91 10.55 -33.08
CA GLU A 363 -4.83 9.57 -32.98
C GLU A 363 -3.95 9.94 -31.79
N ALA A 364 -3.66 8.96 -30.94
CA ALA A 364 -2.72 9.08 -29.86
C ALA A 364 -2.03 7.75 -29.65
N ASP A 365 -0.79 7.83 -29.22
CA ASP A 365 0.03 6.68 -28.88
C ASP A 365 0.91 7.14 -27.72
N SER A 366 0.68 6.58 -26.53
CA SER A 366 1.41 6.99 -25.34
C SER A 366 1.45 5.89 -24.28
N ARG A 367 2.56 5.84 -23.56
CA ARG A 367 2.78 4.92 -22.45
C ARG A 367 2.79 5.66 -21.12
N LEU A 368 2.12 5.10 -20.11
CA LEU A 368 2.35 5.43 -18.70
C LEU A 368 3.37 4.42 -18.16
N VAL A 369 4.61 4.88 -18.02
CA VAL A 369 5.80 4.06 -17.77
C VAL A 369 6.12 4.03 -16.28
N SER A 370 6.25 2.82 -15.72
CA SER A 370 6.69 2.61 -14.33
C SER A 370 8.13 3.07 -14.10
N PRO A 371 8.53 3.34 -12.84
CA PRO A 371 9.94 3.45 -12.51
C PRO A 371 10.69 2.15 -12.85
N THR A 372 12.01 2.22 -12.98
CA THR A 372 12.84 1.01 -13.10
C THR A 372 12.70 0.15 -11.85
N LEU A 373 12.23 -1.08 -12.05
CA LEU A 373 12.12 -2.09 -11.02
C LEU A 373 13.39 -2.91 -10.99
N ASP A 374 14.06 -2.95 -9.84
CA ASP A 374 15.19 -3.83 -9.62
C ASP A 374 14.72 -5.19 -9.10
N LEU A 375 14.75 -6.19 -9.97
CA LEU A 375 14.43 -7.58 -9.65
C LEU A 375 15.70 -8.44 -9.66
N THR A 376 16.90 -7.85 -9.62
CA THR A 376 18.18 -8.57 -9.77
C THR A 376 18.44 -9.60 -8.68
N THR A 377 17.87 -9.39 -7.49
CA THR A 377 17.94 -10.33 -6.36
C THR A 377 16.70 -11.20 -6.25
N ALA A 378 15.67 -10.95 -7.06
CA ALA A 378 14.41 -11.66 -7.03
C ALA A 378 14.49 -12.96 -7.83
N THR A 379 13.75 -13.95 -7.36
CA THR A 379 13.53 -15.25 -8.02
C THR A 379 12.13 -15.35 -8.63
N THR A 380 11.18 -14.56 -8.13
CA THR A 380 9.83 -14.39 -8.67
C THR A 380 9.42 -12.93 -8.54
N ALA A 381 8.52 -12.45 -9.41
CA ALA A 381 7.94 -11.12 -9.32
C ALA A 381 6.49 -11.11 -9.83
N THR A 382 5.63 -10.27 -9.26
CA THR A 382 4.21 -10.19 -9.61
C THR A 382 3.75 -8.75 -9.60
N LEU A 383 3.09 -8.32 -10.68
CA LEU A 383 2.42 -7.03 -10.82
C LEU A 383 0.91 -7.19 -10.60
N THR A 384 0.32 -6.33 -9.78
CA THR A 384 -1.12 -6.19 -9.62
C THR A 384 -1.55 -4.77 -9.91
N PHE A 385 -2.70 -4.58 -10.56
CA PHE A 385 -3.28 -3.27 -10.79
C PHE A 385 -4.80 -3.36 -10.99
N ASP A 386 -5.50 -2.28 -10.64
CA ASP A 386 -6.91 -2.09 -10.94
C ASP A 386 -7.04 -1.17 -12.17
N HIS A 387 -7.94 -1.49 -13.10
CA HIS A 387 -8.26 -0.58 -14.20
C HIS A 387 -9.73 -0.64 -14.62
N ALA A 388 -10.15 0.39 -15.34
CA ALA A 388 -11.46 0.44 -15.99
C ALA A 388 -11.32 1.20 -17.32
N TYR A 389 -12.01 0.76 -18.36
CA TYR A 389 -12.17 1.56 -19.58
C TYR A 389 -13.66 1.82 -19.87
N ASN A 390 -13.93 2.89 -20.61
CA ASN A 390 -15.30 3.29 -20.96
C ASN A 390 -15.32 4.01 -22.31
N HIS A 391 -16.53 4.28 -22.81
CA HIS A 391 -16.83 4.84 -24.12
C HIS A 391 -16.51 3.91 -25.28
N TYR A 392 -16.52 2.61 -24.98
CA TYR A 392 -16.35 1.54 -25.95
C TYR A 392 -17.46 1.57 -27.01
N LYS A 393 -17.07 1.41 -28.26
CA LYS A 393 -17.93 1.17 -29.42
C LYS A 393 -17.59 -0.20 -29.98
N LYS A 394 -18.59 -0.87 -30.56
CA LYS A 394 -18.44 -2.24 -31.11
C LYS A 394 -17.36 -2.38 -32.20
N ALA A 395 -16.88 -1.27 -32.77
CA ALA A 395 -15.81 -1.25 -33.77
C ALA A 395 -14.39 -1.13 -33.14
N ASP A 396 -14.31 -0.94 -31.83
CA ASP A 396 -13.06 -0.75 -31.10
C ASP A 396 -12.37 -2.10 -30.84
N ASN A 397 -11.04 -2.10 -30.79
CA ASN A 397 -10.24 -3.28 -30.47
C ASN A 397 -9.43 -3.03 -29.20
N HIS A 398 -10.14 -2.95 -28.08
CA HIS A 398 -9.58 -2.61 -26.77
C HIS A 398 -8.38 -3.48 -26.38
N GLU A 399 -8.35 -4.77 -26.75
CA GLU A 399 -7.23 -5.68 -26.47
C GLU A 399 -5.93 -5.28 -27.21
N SER A 400 -6.04 -4.55 -28.32
CA SER A 400 -4.88 -4.05 -29.09
C SER A 400 -4.54 -2.58 -28.79
N GLU A 401 -5.48 -1.85 -28.20
CA GLU A 401 -5.41 -0.41 -27.94
C GLU A 401 -5.04 -0.12 -26.49
N LEU A 402 -5.42 -0.99 -25.55
CA LEU A 402 -5.12 -0.93 -24.13
C LEU A 402 -4.27 -2.13 -23.75
N THR A 403 -2.96 -1.96 -23.82
CA THR A 403 -2.02 -3.07 -23.61
C THR A 403 -1.13 -2.81 -22.42
N LEU A 404 -0.66 -3.89 -21.80
CA LEU A 404 0.46 -3.84 -20.85
C LEU A 404 1.70 -4.21 -21.65
N GLU A 405 2.78 -3.45 -21.51
CA GLU A 405 4.07 -3.76 -22.11
C GLU A 405 5.14 -3.84 -21.03
N VAL A 406 6.18 -4.63 -21.28
CA VAL A 406 7.33 -4.80 -20.40
C VAL A 406 8.61 -4.72 -21.21
N LYS A 407 9.67 -4.21 -20.59
CA LYS A 407 11.02 -4.24 -21.16
C LYS A 407 12.04 -4.49 -20.06
N GLU A 408 13.15 -5.13 -20.43
CA GLU A 408 14.37 -5.12 -19.62
C GLU A 408 15.04 -3.74 -19.72
N GLU A 409 15.93 -3.42 -18.78
CA GLU A 409 16.76 -2.22 -18.87
C GLU A 409 17.49 -2.15 -20.23
N ASN A 410 17.27 -1.07 -20.99
CA ASN A 410 17.76 -0.87 -22.37
C ASN A 410 17.21 -1.85 -23.44
N GLY A 411 16.17 -2.63 -23.13
CA GLY A 411 15.49 -3.52 -24.07
C GLY A 411 14.32 -2.85 -24.80
N ASP A 412 13.77 -3.58 -25.79
CA ASP A 412 12.55 -3.19 -26.50
C ASP A 412 11.29 -3.55 -25.70
N TRP A 413 10.22 -2.77 -25.89
CA TRP A 413 8.91 -3.05 -25.31
C TRP A 413 8.28 -4.31 -25.91
N THR A 414 7.79 -5.20 -25.03
CA THR A 414 7.09 -6.43 -25.40
C THR A 414 5.71 -6.50 -24.73
N PRO A 415 4.64 -6.84 -25.46
CA PRO A 415 3.30 -6.85 -24.91
C PRO A 415 3.05 -8.06 -23.99
N ILE A 416 2.30 -7.83 -22.92
CA ILE A 416 1.70 -8.82 -22.03
C ILE A 416 0.18 -8.72 -22.12
N VAL A 417 -0.49 -9.87 -22.15
CA VAL A 417 -1.95 -9.95 -22.14
C VAL A 417 -2.49 -9.52 -20.78
N ILE A 418 -3.43 -8.57 -20.78
CA ILE A 418 -4.22 -8.23 -19.59
C ILE A 418 -5.41 -9.20 -19.53
N PRO A 419 -5.53 -10.05 -18.49
CA PRO A 419 -6.49 -11.15 -18.48
C PRO A 419 -7.95 -10.71 -18.28
N ASN A 420 -8.19 -9.61 -17.57
CA ASN A 420 -9.53 -9.15 -17.21
C ASN A 420 -9.76 -7.72 -17.66
N PHE A 421 -10.85 -7.49 -18.39
CA PHE A 421 -11.36 -6.19 -18.80
C PHE A 421 -12.83 -6.05 -18.34
N ASN A 422 -13.26 -4.84 -18.00
CA ASN A 422 -14.69 -4.57 -17.82
C ASN A 422 -15.41 -4.54 -19.18
N ASP A 423 -16.73 -4.38 -19.21
CA ASP A 423 -17.51 -4.42 -20.46
C ASP A 423 -17.43 -3.13 -21.33
N GLY A 424 -16.65 -2.14 -20.91
CA GLY A 424 -16.48 -0.87 -21.62
C GLY A 424 -17.69 0.08 -21.56
N SER A 425 -18.76 -0.27 -20.83
CA SER A 425 -20.00 0.52 -20.73
C SER A 425 -20.04 1.46 -19.50
N THR A 426 -19.22 1.16 -18.50
CA THR A 426 -19.15 1.88 -17.22
C THR A 426 -17.70 1.99 -16.74
N TRP A 427 -17.44 2.89 -15.79
CA TRP A 427 -16.15 2.98 -15.10
C TRP A 427 -16.05 1.95 -13.96
N THR A 428 -16.41 0.70 -14.22
CA THR A 428 -16.32 -0.40 -13.23
C THR A 428 -14.90 -0.97 -13.24
N TYR A 429 -14.21 -0.87 -12.11
CA TYR A 429 -12.84 -1.37 -11.97
C TYR A 429 -12.80 -2.89 -11.90
N VAL A 430 -11.82 -3.46 -12.59
CA VAL A 430 -11.43 -4.87 -12.49
C VAL A 430 -9.96 -4.95 -12.09
N SER A 431 -9.62 -6.01 -11.35
CA SER A 431 -8.26 -6.25 -10.87
C SER A 431 -7.55 -7.28 -11.73
N ASN A 432 -6.27 -7.05 -11.98
CA ASN A 432 -5.40 -7.96 -12.72
C ASN A 432 -4.18 -8.36 -11.90
N THR A 433 -3.67 -9.55 -12.16
CA THR A 433 -2.42 -10.08 -11.61
C THR A 433 -1.59 -10.63 -12.75
N ILE A 434 -0.35 -10.18 -12.87
CA ILE A 434 0.57 -10.50 -13.96
C ILE A 434 1.85 -11.08 -13.36
N ASP A 435 2.24 -12.26 -13.83
CA ASP A 435 3.51 -12.86 -13.47
C ASP A 435 4.66 -12.17 -14.23
N LEU A 436 5.60 -11.59 -13.49
CA LEU A 436 6.81 -10.95 -14.01
C LEU A 436 8.06 -11.80 -13.75
N SER A 437 7.92 -13.06 -13.32
CA SER A 437 9.05 -13.92 -12.94
C SER A 437 10.03 -14.21 -14.08
N ALA A 438 9.63 -14.01 -15.35
CA ALA A 438 10.55 -14.03 -16.50
C ALA A 438 11.64 -12.92 -16.44
N TYR A 439 11.39 -11.87 -15.64
CA TYR A 439 12.29 -10.76 -15.40
C TYR A 439 13.01 -10.85 -14.04
N ALA A 440 12.83 -11.94 -13.30
CA ALA A 440 13.62 -12.25 -12.11
C ALA A 440 15.12 -12.28 -12.46
N GLY A 441 15.96 -11.71 -11.60
CA GLY A 441 17.38 -11.54 -11.85
C GLY A 441 17.74 -10.35 -12.74
N LYS A 442 16.80 -9.46 -13.06
CA LYS A 442 17.03 -8.33 -14.00
C LYS A 442 16.46 -7.01 -13.48
N LYS A 443 16.90 -5.89 -14.06
CA LYS A 443 16.19 -4.61 -13.98
C LYS A 443 15.18 -4.51 -15.12
N MET A 444 13.98 -4.03 -14.84
CA MET A 444 12.91 -4.00 -15.83
C MET A 444 11.95 -2.82 -15.61
N GLN A 445 11.18 -2.47 -16.64
CA GLN A 445 10.05 -1.54 -16.54
C GLN A 445 8.82 -2.18 -17.19
N PHE A 446 7.64 -1.86 -16.66
CA PHE A 446 6.38 -2.07 -17.36
C PHE A 446 5.73 -0.73 -17.73
N ALA A 447 4.83 -0.76 -18.69
CA ALA A 447 4.06 0.40 -19.13
C ALA A 447 2.63 0.01 -19.48
N PHE A 448 1.69 0.87 -19.10
CA PHE A 448 0.35 0.84 -19.66
C PHE A 448 0.37 1.60 -20.99
N HIS A 449 0.17 0.91 -22.11
CA HIS A 449 0.24 1.47 -23.45
C HIS A 449 -1.16 1.74 -23.99
N TYR A 450 -1.44 3.02 -24.26
CA TYR A 450 -2.68 3.51 -24.81
C TYR A 450 -2.51 3.92 -26.26
N LYS A 451 -3.37 3.39 -27.13
CA LYS A 451 -3.50 3.78 -28.54
C LYS A 451 -4.94 4.19 -28.85
N SER A 452 -5.08 5.21 -29.69
CA SER A 452 -6.36 5.66 -30.22
C SER A 452 -6.21 6.05 -31.70
N THR A 453 -7.35 6.17 -32.38
CA THR A 453 -7.44 6.54 -33.80
C THR A 453 -8.38 7.72 -33.98
N THR A 454 -8.46 8.27 -35.20
CA THR A 454 -9.46 9.30 -35.54
C THR A 454 -10.93 8.83 -35.42
N THR A 455 -11.16 7.53 -35.26
CA THR A 455 -12.51 6.95 -35.12
C THR A 455 -12.82 6.43 -33.71
N ASN A 456 -11.78 6.09 -32.93
CA ASN A 456 -11.90 5.51 -31.60
C ASN A 456 -10.93 6.19 -30.63
N ALA A 457 -11.46 6.73 -29.53
CA ALA A 457 -10.71 7.33 -28.43
C ALA A 457 -11.38 7.00 -27.09
N LEU A 458 -11.62 5.71 -26.84
CA LEU A 458 -12.09 5.21 -25.55
C LEU A 458 -11.17 5.68 -24.41
N GLY A 459 -11.70 5.85 -23.20
CA GLY A 459 -10.89 6.30 -22.06
C GLY A 459 -10.50 5.13 -21.17
N TRP A 460 -9.32 5.21 -20.54
CA TRP A 460 -8.78 4.12 -19.72
C TRP A 460 -8.21 4.67 -18.39
N GLN A 461 -8.64 4.14 -17.26
CA GLN A 461 -8.22 4.55 -15.91
C GLN A 461 -7.41 3.43 -15.25
N ILE A 462 -6.28 3.78 -14.63
CA ILE A 462 -5.41 2.86 -13.87
C ILE A 462 -5.31 3.32 -12.41
N THR A 463 -5.40 2.39 -11.46
CA THR A 463 -5.19 2.64 -10.02
C THR A 463 -4.59 1.42 -9.31
N LYS A 464 -4.12 1.63 -8.07
CA LYS A 464 -3.57 0.61 -7.17
C LYS A 464 -2.54 -0.32 -7.83
N VAL A 465 -1.50 0.27 -8.40
CA VAL A 465 -0.45 -0.48 -9.09
C VAL A 465 0.59 -0.94 -8.08
N LYS A 466 0.87 -2.24 -8.02
CA LYS A 466 1.80 -2.81 -7.04
C LYS A 466 2.65 -3.92 -7.65
N VAL A 467 3.95 -3.94 -7.37
CA VAL A 467 4.85 -5.03 -7.73
C VAL A 467 5.48 -5.62 -6.47
N VAL A 468 5.45 -6.94 -6.37
CA VAL A 468 6.06 -7.71 -5.28
C VAL A 468 7.03 -8.73 -5.87
N ALA A 469 8.21 -8.90 -5.28
CA ALA A 469 9.26 -9.79 -5.77
C ALA A 469 10.10 -10.41 -4.65
N ASN A 470 10.58 -11.65 -4.85
CA ASN A 470 10.99 -12.53 -3.75
C ASN A 470 12.47 -12.92 -3.82
N GLY A 471 13.29 -12.49 -2.85
CA GLY A 471 14.76 -12.58 -2.94
C GLY A 471 15.50 -12.50 -1.60
N GLU A 472 16.79 -12.83 -1.60
CA GLU A 472 17.67 -12.73 -0.40
C GLU A 472 18.03 -11.25 -0.10
N GLY A 473 17.94 -10.36 -1.11
CA GLY A 473 18.29 -8.95 -1.08
C GLY A 473 17.11 -8.04 -1.42
N GLY A 474 16.05 -8.12 -0.62
CA GLY A 474 14.93 -7.18 -0.61
C GLY A 474 15.25 -5.81 0.00
N GLY A 475 16.51 -5.40 -0.02
CA GLY A 475 16.83 -4.01 0.21
C GLY A 475 16.39 -3.21 -1.01
N THR A 476 15.95 -1.97 -0.80
CA THR A 476 16.10 -1.00 -1.88
C THR A 476 17.56 -1.05 -2.31
N VAL A 477 17.80 -1.28 -3.60
CA VAL A 477 19.10 -0.93 -4.16
C VAL A 477 19.26 0.56 -3.93
N ASP A 478 20.30 0.93 -3.20
CA ASP A 478 20.42 2.27 -2.61
C ASP A 478 21.51 3.09 -3.34
N PRO A 479 21.21 3.68 -4.52
CA PRO A 479 21.56 5.07 -4.72
C PRO A 479 20.61 5.89 -3.80
N LYS A 480 20.81 5.77 -2.48
CA LYS A 480 20.16 6.48 -1.38
C LYS A 480 18.72 6.98 -1.69
N PRO A 481 17.73 6.07 -1.74
CA PRO A 481 16.67 5.98 -2.77
C PRO A 481 16.31 7.33 -3.40
N GLU A 482 16.92 7.59 -4.57
CA GLU A 482 17.57 8.89 -4.82
C GLU A 482 16.86 10.13 -4.27
N GLU A 483 17.42 10.59 -3.15
CA GLU A 483 17.26 11.96 -2.75
C GLU A 483 17.81 12.85 -3.86
N ALA A 484 16.88 13.52 -4.55
CA ALA A 484 17.18 14.66 -5.38
C ALA A 484 18.17 15.55 -4.62
N SER A 485 19.43 15.50 -5.04
CA SER A 485 20.49 16.21 -4.36
C SER A 485 20.22 17.68 -4.59
N ILE A 486 20.26 18.46 -3.50
CA ILE A 486 20.22 19.91 -3.61
C ILE A 486 21.51 20.33 -4.33
N ILE A 487 21.40 20.60 -5.62
CA ILE A 487 22.51 21.12 -6.42
C ILE A 487 22.87 22.50 -5.87
N PHE A 488 21.85 23.32 -5.58
CA PHE A 488 21.97 24.47 -4.69
C PHE A 488 20.61 24.94 -4.16
N GLU A 489 20.64 25.70 -3.08
CA GLU A 489 19.50 26.46 -2.54
C GLU A 489 19.99 27.86 -2.13
N GLU A 490 19.23 28.90 -2.49
CA GLU A 490 19.51 30.30 -2.17
C GLU A 490 18.26 30.97 -1.58
N LYS A 491 18.40 31.46 -0.35
CA LYS A 491 17.36 32.16 0.43
C LYS A 491 17.64 33.65 0.61
N PHE A 492 18.63 34.16 -0.10
CA PHE A 492 19.06 35.57 -0.19
C PHE A 492 19.48 36.25 1.13
N GLY A 493 19.39 35.56 2.26
CA GLY A 493 19.92 35.97 3.55
C GLY A 493 19.21 37.20 4.13
N THR A 494 19.95 37.99 4.90
CA THR A 494 19.44 39.21 5.54
C THR A 494 20.15 40.43 4.95
N PRO A 495 19.74 40.91 3.76
CA PRO A 495 20.40 42.03 3.11
C PRO A 495 20.29 43.30 3.95
N ILE A 496 21.39 44.05 4.03
CA ILE A 496 21.47 45.31 4.78
C ILE A 496 21.47 46.47 3.80
N GLN A 497 20.58 47.44 4.02
CA GLN A 497 20.51 48.66 3.22
C GLN A 497 21.60 49.65 3.64
N GLY A 498 22.44 50.07 2.70
CA GLY A 498 23.31 51.23 2.86
C GLY A 498 22.60 52.50 2.40
N SER A 499 23.26 53.32 1.57
CA SER A 499 22.57 54.41 0.85
C SER A 499 21.56 53.86 -0.18
N PHE A 500 21.82 52.67 -0.71
CA PHE A 500 20.94 51.94 -1.62
C PHE A 500 20.94 50.46 -1.22
N TRP A 501 19.96 49.70 -1.73
CA TRP A 501 20.01 48.24 -1.66
C TRP A 501 21.14 47.72 -2.56
N PRO A 502 21.88 46.69 -2.12
CA PRO A 502 22.98 46.13 -2.89
C PRO A 502 22.48 45.56 -4.23
N SER A 503 23.11 45.98 -5.32
CA SER A 503 22.91 45.35 -6.64
C SER A 503 23.32 43.88 -6.57
N VAL A 504 22.70 43.02 -7.38
CA VAL A 504 23.03 41.58 -7.47
C VAL A 504 24.55 41.37 -7.54
N ASP A 505 25.24 42.06 -8.45
CA ASP A 505 26.68 41.92 -8.69
C ASP A 505 27.57 42.37 -7.52
N SER A 506 27.03 43.17 -6.60
CA SER A 506 27.76 43.73 -5.44
C SER A 506 27.32 43.10 -4.12
N TYR A 507 26.29 42.27 -4.12
CA TYR A 507 25.76 41.65 -2.92
C TYR A 507 26.68 40.52 -2.47
N THR A 508 26.98 40.46 -1.18
CA THR A 508 27.87 39.43 -0.60
C THR A 508 27.17 38.58 0.46
N GLY A 509 25.88 38.80 0.71
CA GLY A 509 25.11 38.09 1.73
C GLY A 509 24.35 36.86 1.20
N TRP A 510 24.80 36.28 0.08
CA TRP A 510 24.26 35.05 -0.47
C TRP A 510 24.38 33.92 0.55
N THR A 511 23.34 33.10 0.64
CA THR A 511 23.30 31.95 1.58
C THR A 511 23.94 30.70 0.98
N SER A 512 23.97 30.61 -0.35
CA SER A 512 24.69 29.57 -1.08
C SER A 512 26.19 29.86 -1.17
N THR A 513 26.99 28.81 -1.34
CA THR A 513 28.45 28.91 -1.49
C THR A 513 28.89 28.32 -2.84
N GLY A 514 29.98 28.83 -3.39
CA GLY A 514 30.54 28.33 -4.66
C GLY A 514 29.80 28.79 -5.93
N LEU A 515 28.74 29.59 -5.79
CA LEU A 515 27.98 30.15 -6.91
C LEU A 515 28.41 31.57 -7.24
N THR A 516 28.20 31.97 -8.49
CA THR A 516 28.35 33.35 -8.97
C THR A 516 26.98 33.90 -9.34
N PHE A 517 26.68 35.10 -8.84
CA PHE A 517 25.43 35.81 -9.08
C PHE A 517 25.71 37.13 -9.80
N SER A 518 24.98 37.43 -10.86
CA SER A 518 25.19 38.65 -11.67
C SER A 518 23.91 39.13 -12.35
N ASP A 519 23.91 40.40 -12.78
CA ASP A 519 22.98 40.90 -13.81
C ASP A 519 23.75 41.05 -15.13
N PRO A 520 23.69 40.07 -16.06
CA PRO A 520 24.40 40.15 -17.34
C PRO A 520 23.93 41.32 -18.22
N TYR A 521 22.81 41.97 -17.87
CA TYR A 521 22.28 43.14 -18.56
C TYR A 521 22.60 44.45 -17.83
N MET A 522 23.47 44.42 -16.81
CA MET A 522 23.94 45.62 -16.15
C MET A 522 24.70 46.51 -17.15
N THR A 523 24.19 47.71 -17.37
CA THR A 523 24.75 48.69 -18.33
C THR A 523 25.52 49.82 -17.65
N GLY A 524 25.60 49.83 -16.32
CA GLY A 524 26.24 50.89 -15.53
C GLY A 524 26.82 50.38 -14.21
N SER A 525 27.00 51.30 -13.25
CA SER A 525 27.63 51.02 -11.95
C SER A 525 26.66 50.44 -10.89
N TYR A 526 25.51 49.92 -11.31
CA TYR A 526 24.49 49.27 -10.48
C TYR A 526 23.56 48.45 -11.39
N SER A 527 22.97 47.39 -10.85
CA SER A 527 21.96 46.56 -11.52
C SER A 527 20.55 47.09 -11.24
N ASN A 528 19.62 46.94 -12.20
CA ASN A 528 18.20 47.20 -11.95
C ASN A 528 17.52 46.07 -11.13
N ALA A 529 18.26 44.98 -10.87
CA ALA A 529 17.99 43.97 -9.86
C ALA A 529 18.85 44.21 -8.60
N ASN A 530 18.23 44.19 -7.43
CA ASN A 530 18.93 44.34 -6.15
C ASN A 530 18.37 43.39 -5.10
N VAL A 531 19.19 43.06 -4.10
CA VAL A 531 18.81 42.15 -3.01
C VAL A 531 18.40 42.96 -1.80
N ARG A 532 17.23 42.66 -1.24
CA ARG A 532 16.61 43.50 -0.21
C ARG A 532 15.59 42.76 0.63
N THR A 533 15.13 43.40 1.69
CA THR A 533 14.03 42.94 2.55
C THR A 533 13.01 44.07 2.73
N THR A 534 11.79 43.75 3.18
CA THR A 534 10.81 44.73 3.65
C THR A 534 10.43 44.42 5.09
N GLY A 535 9.57 45.25 5.72
CA GLY A 535 9.07 44.95 7.06
C GLY A 535 8.23 43.67 7.16
N THR A 536 7.84 43.06 6.02
CA THR A 536 6.96 41.88 5.97
C THR A 536 7.48 40.75 5.08
N LEU A 537 8.57 40.96 4.34
CA LEU A 537 9.16 39.98 3.42
C LEU A 537 10.65 39.87 3.69
N ASP A 538 11.12 38.63 3.76
CA ASP A 538 12.52 38.29 3.96
C ASP A 538 13.40 38.73 2.76
N GLY A 539 14.68 38.37 2.81
CA GLY A 539 15.63 38.68 1.73
C GLY A 539 15.13 38.14 0.39
N HIS A 540 15.06 38.99 -0.63
CA HIS A 540 14.64 38.61 -1.98
C HIS A 540 15.36 39.45 -3.02
N VAL A 541 15.43 38.94 -4.25
CA VAL A 541 15.83 39.76 -5.40
C VAL A 541 14.61 40.53 -5.89
N TRP A 542 14.76 41.85 -5.99
CA TRP A 542 13.78 42.74 -6.59
C TRP A 542 14.18 43.11 -8.01
N PHE A 543 13.28 42.86 -8.95
CA PHE A 543 13.38 43.30 -10.34
C PHE A 543 12.53 44.55 -10.54
N SER A 544 13.16 45.67 -10.87
CA SER A 544 12.47 46.96 -11.01
C SER A 544 11.48 46.95 -12.18
N ALA A 545 10.27 47.47 -11.95
CA ALA A 545 9.26 47.63 -12.99
C ALA A 545 9.79 48.50 -14.15
N GLY A 546 9.51 48.09 -15.39
CA GLY A 546 9.90 48.85 -16.59
C GLY A 546 11.42 48.92 -16.78
N LYS A 547 12.16 47.91 -16.32
CA LYS A 547 13.62 47.85 -16.46
C LYS A 547 14.09 46.45 -16.82
N LEU A 548 15.01 46.39 -17.78
CA LEU A 548 15.77 45.18 -18.07
C LEU A 548 16.74 44.90 -16.91
N SER A 549 16.66 43.68 -16.38
CA SER A 549 17.62 43.12 -15.43
C SER A 549 17.46 41.61 -15.35
N ALA A 550 18.47 40.94 -14.81
CA ALA A 550 18.38 39.53 -14.49
C ALA A 550 19.09 39.17 -13.18
N LEU A 551 18.75 37.99 -12.67
CA LEU A 551 19.57 37.23 -11.76
C LEU A 551 20.08 36.02 -12.55
N LYS A 552 21.36 36.05 -12.92
CA LYS A 552 22.04 34.89 -13.48
C LYS A 552 22.83 34.19 -12.37
N ILE A 553 22.59 32.89 -12.21
CA ILE A 553 23.22 32.01 -11.24
C ILE A 553 24.11 31.03 -12.01
N GLU A 554 25.40 30.97 -11.66
CA GLU A 554 26.40 30.10 -12.27
C GLU A 554 27.27 29.44 -11.20
N GLY A 555 28.13 28.48 -11.59
CA GLY A 555 29.03 27.78 -10.67
C GLY A 555 28.57 26.36 -10.30
N PHE A 556 27.56 25.83 -11.00
CA PHE A 556 27.10 24.45 -10.90
C PHE A 556 27.13 23.76 -12.28
N ASN A 557 27.01 22.43 -12.31
CA ASN A 557 26.94 21.65 -13.55
C ASN A 557 25.89 20.54 -13.41
N THR A 558 24.95 20.47 -14.36
CA THR A 558 23.87 19.47 -14.35
C THR A 558 24.10 18.29 -15.29
N SER A 559 25.25 18.18 -15.96
CA SER A 559 25.53 17.14 -16.95
C SER A 559 25.44 15.71 -16.39
N ASN A 560 25.76 15.54 -15.11
CA ASN A 560 25.70 14.26 -14.41
C ASN A 560 24.39 14.10 -13.62
N TYR A 561 23.37 14.91 -13.88
CA TYR A 561 22.11 14.84 -13.15
C TYR A 561 20.95 14.47 -14.08
N THR A 562 19.93 13.82 -13.53
CA THR A 562 18.61 13.57 -14.14
C THR A 562 17.49 14.09 -13.23
N ASP A 563 16.24 14.05 -13.70
CA ASP A 563 15.05 14.55 -12.99
C ASP A 563 15.25 15.95 -12.36
N LEU A 564 15.83 16.85 -13.15
CA LEU A 564 16.15 18.20 -12.71
C LEU A 564 14.86 18.99 -12.45
N LYS A 565 14.75 19.56 -11.25
CA LYS A 565 13.63 20.39 -10.78
C LYS A 565 14.14 21.71 -10.25
N LEU A 566 13.60 22.81 -10.76
CA LEU A 566 13.84 24.16 -10.28
C LEU A 566 12.59 24.67 -9.57
N THR A 567 12.71 24.98 -8.29
CA THR A 567 11.66 25.62 -7.50
C THR A 567 12.06 27.02 -7.09
N TYR A 568 11.12 27.95 -7.09
CA TYR A 568 11.32 29.31 -6.57
C TYR A 568 10.00 29.94 -6.16
N GLN A 569 10.06 30.93 -5.29
CA GLN A 569 8.91 31.73 -4.88
C GLN A 569 8.93 33.08 -5.60
N ILE A 570 7.74 33.52 -6.06
CA ILE A 570 7.59 34.78 -6.78
C ILE A 570 6.36 35.56 -6.31
N THR A 571 6.48 36.88 -6.27
CA THR A 571 5.37 37.84 -6.08
C THR A 571 5.70 39.16 -6.75
N GLY A 572 4.74 40.07 -6.87
CA GLY A 572 4.95 41.43 -7.37
C GLY A 572 4.66 42.52 -6.35
N ASN A 573 5.03 43.76 -6.67
CA ASN A 573 4.59 44.96 -5.93
C ASN A 573 3.12 45.30 -6.20
N LYS A 574 2.50 44.62 -7.16
CA LYS A 574 1.06 44.53 -7.41
C LYS A 574 0.73 43.06 -7.70
N ALA A 575 -0.54 42.70 -7.70
CA ALA A 575 -0.99 41.40 -8.18
C ALA A 575 -0.58 41.20 -9.66
N GLY A 576 -0.33 39.96 -10.04
CA GLY A 576 0.17 39.60 -11.37
C GLY A 576 0.35 38.09 -11.53
N THR A 577 1.09 37.69 -12.55
CA THR A 577 1.35 36.28 -12.86
C THR A 577 2.84 35.97 -12.90
N ALA A 578 3.20 34.72 -12.59
CA ALA A 578 4.59 34.28 -12.47
C ALA A 578 5.37 34.30 -13.80
N ASP A 579 4.69 34.11 -14.94
CA ASP A 579 5.24 34.12 -16.29
C ASP A 579 5.74 35.50 -16.76
N LEU A 580 5.51 36.56 -15.97
CA LEU A 580 6.14 37.87 -16.17
C LEU A 580 7.67 37.84 -15.93
N LEU A 581 8.18 36.80 -15.26
CA LEU A 581 9.61 36.54 -15.10
C LEU A 581 10.02 35.38 -16.03
N LEU A 582 10.89 35.66 -17.00
CA LEU A 582 11.38 34.65 -17.91
C LEU A 582 12.47 33.82 -17.23
N VAL A 583 12.48 32.50 -17.46
CA VAL A 583 13.50 31.60 -16.91
C VAL A 583 14.26 30.92 -18.04
N LYS A 584 15.59 30.96 -18.00
CA LYS A 584 16.44 30.15 -18.89
C LYS A 584 17.32 29.20 -18.10
N CYS A 585 17.48 27.98 -18.61
CA CYS A 585 18.49 27.03 -18.16
C CYS A 585 19.52 26.87 -19.29
N GLY A 586 20.73 27.39 -19.07
CA GLY A 586 21.70 27.59 -20.17
C GLY A 586 21.14 28.54 -21.23
N GLU A 587 21.13 28.11 -22.48
CA GLU A 587 20.53 28.85 -23.60
C GLU A 587 19.03 28.56 -23.78
N GLN A 588 18.50 27.52 -23.12
CA GLN A 588 17.11 27.09 -23.29
C GLN A 588 16.16 27.98 -22.50
N LEU A 589 15.15 28.54 -23.18
CA LEU A 589 14.02 29.22 -22.54
C LEU A 589 13.07 28.18 -21.96
N ILE A 590 12.73 28.33 -20.68
CA ILE A 590 11.81 27.45 -19.96
C ILE A 590 10.45 28.14 -19.86
N GLU A 591 9.39 27.42 -20.20
CA GLU A 591 8.02 27.90 -20.04
C GLU A 591 7.66 27.98 -18.55
N VAL A 592 7.28 29.17 -18.10
CA VAL A 592 6.84 29.42 -16.73
C VAL A 592 5.31 29.37 -16.69
N PRO A 593 4.70 28.59 -15.79
CA PRO A 593 3.25 28.53 -15.71
C PRO A 593 2.66 29.89 -15.30
N GLN A 594 1.52 30.23 -15.89
CA GLN A 594 0.78 31.46 -15.60
C GLN A 594 0.04 31.36 -14.24
N THR A 595 0.81 31.34 -13.15
CA THR A 595 0.29 31.28 -11.78
C THR A 595 0.02 32.69 -11.25
N ASN A 596 -1.23 32.98 -10.87
CA ASN A 596 -1.59 34.26 -10.27
C ASN A 596 -1.01 34.39 -8.85
N PHE A 597 -0.51 35.56 -8.50
CA PHE A 597 -0.17 35.94 -7.13
C PHE A 597 -0.81 37.28 -6.77
N GLU A 598 -1.09 37.44 -5.48
CA GLU A 598 -1.52 38.71 -4.92
C GLU A 598 -0.31 39.61 -4.60
N GLN A 599 -0.56 40.90 -4.42
CA GLN A 599 0.49 41.85 -4.07
C GLN A 599 1.24 41.39 -2.80
N ASN A 600 2.57 41.31 -2.90
CA ASN A 600 3.47 40.93 -1.80
C ASN A 600 3.13 39.57 -1.15
N SER A 601 2.46 38.67 -1.86
CA SER A 601 2.13 37.32 -1.39
C SER A 601 2.78 36.31 -2.32
N TYR A 602 3.77 35.57 -1.81
CA TYR A 602 4.47 34.58 -2.61
C TYR A 602 3.55 33.45 -3.07
N VAL A 603 3.79 33.02 -4.30
CA VAL A 603 3.40 31.70 -4.80
C VAL A 603 4.67 30.94 -5.14
N GLU A 604 4.63 29.62 -5.02
CA GLU A 604 5.72 28.74 -5.41
C GLU A 604 5.53 28.29 -6.85
N ILE A 605 6.62 28.28 -7.61
CA ILE A 605 6.69 27.77 -8.97
C ILE A 605 7.65 26.59 -8.99
N GLN A 606 7.22 25.49 -9.60
CA GLN A 606 8.03 24.31 -9.83
C GLN A 606 8.14 24.06 -11.33
N LEU A 607 9.35 24.10 -11.85
CA LEU A 607 9.68 23.74 -13.23
C LEU A 607 10.36 22.37 -13.21
N SER A 608 9.78 21.40 -13.93
CA SER A 608 10.23 20.00 -13.98
C SER A 608 10.65 19.62 -15.40
N ASN A 609 11.20 18.42 -15.59
CA ASN A 609 11.65 17.90 -16.90
C ASN A 609 12.72 18.79 -17.58
N LEU A 610 13.59 19.43 -16.80
CA LEU A 610 14.66 20.25 -17.34
C LEU A 610 15.72 19.35 -18.01
N THR A 611 16.13 19.68 -19.23
CA THR A 611 17.14 18.91 -19.97
C THR A 611 18.51 19.08 -19.31
N PRO A 612 19.21 17.99 -18.91
CA PRO A 612 20.55 18.08 -18.31
C PRO A 612 21.61 18.71 -19.22
N GLY A 613 22.69 19.19 -18.61
CA GLY A 613 23.88 19.71 -19.34
C GLY A 613 24.04 21.23 -19.30
N PHE A 614 23.16 21.96 -18.60
CA PHE A 614 23.32 23.40 -18.39
C PHE A 614 24.14 23.71 -17.13
N THR A 615 24.80 24.87 -17.14
CA THR A 615 25.66 25.35 -16.04
C THR A 615 25.22 26.71 -15.49
N SER A 616 24.08 27.22 -15.95
CA SER A 616 23.54 28.51 -15.54
C SER A 616 22.02 28.52 -15.52
N ILE A 617 21.43 29.24 -14.56
CA ILE A 617 20.00 29.63 -14.57
C ILE A 617 19.93 31.15 -14.65
N GLU A 618 19.09 31.69 -15.54
CA GLU A 618 18.82 33.13 -15.66
C GLU A 618 17.34 33.40 -15.40
N PHE A 619 17.04 34.16 -14.34
CA PHE A 619 15.75 34.79 -14.13
C PHE A 619 15.79 36.19 -14.74
N LYS A 620 15.13 36.37 -15.88
CA LYS A 620 15.17 37.61 -16.66
C LYS A 620 13.88 38.38 -16.55
N SER A 621 14.00 39.65 -16.23
CA SER A 621 12.92 40.63 -16.27
C SER A 621 13.10 41.54 -17.47
N GLU A 622 12.13 41.55 -18.39
CA GLU A 622 12.14 42.40 -19.58
C GLU A 622 11.44 43.74 -19.31
N GLU A 623 11.96 44.81 -19.91
CA GLU A 623 11.47 46.19 -19.72
C GLU A 623 9.98 46.36 -20.07
N ASN A 624 9.48 45.65 -21.08
CA ASN A 624 8.09 45.73 -21.53
C ASN A 624 7.17 44.67 -20.92
N ILE A 625 7.70 43.67 -20.20
CA ILE A 625 6.91 42.58 -19.59
C ILE A 625 6.67 42.88 -18.11
N ASN A 626 7.74 43.16 -17.35
CA ASN A 626 7.62 43.44 -15.93
C ASN A 626 7.16 44.89 -15.70
N THR A 627 5.85 45.09 -15.60
CA THR A 627 5.25 46.41 -15.34
C THR A 627 4.91 46.65 -13.87
N ILE A 628 5.08 45.63 -13.02
CA ILE A 628 4.61 45.63 -11.63
C ILE A 628 5.75 45.62 -10.60
N GLY A 629 6.96 45.28 -11.01
CA GLY A 629 8.09 45.04 -10.14
C GLY A 629 7.96 43.70 -9.44
N LEU A 630 8.91 42.80 -9.64
CA LEU A 630 8.85 41.40 -9.22
C LEU A 630 9.81 41.14 -8.07
N ARG A 631 9.48 40.16 -7.25
CA ARG A 631 10.30 39.67 -6.14
C ARG A 631 10.48 38.17 -6.31
N LEU A 632 11.72 37.71 -6.26
CA LEU A 632 12.11 36.32 -6.35
C LEU A 632 12.78 35.90 -5.05
N ASP A 633 12.34 34.77 -4.50
CA ASP A 633 12.81 34.22 -3.24
C ASP A 633 12.93 32.68 -3.31
N ASN A 634 13.62 32.07 -2.34
CA ASN A 634 13.73 30.63 -2.14
C ASN A 634 14.02 29.82 -3.42
N VAL A 635 15.08 30.19 -4.14
CA VAL A 635 15.48 29.50 -5.38
C VAL A 635 16.22 28.22 -5.03
N LYS A 636 15.76 27.10 -5.56
CA LYS A 636 16.35 25.78 -5.29
C LYS A 636 16.36 24.92 -6.55
N LEU A 637 17.52 24.35 -6.85
CA LEU A 637 17.71 23.39 -7.93
C LEU A 637 18.04 22.03 -7.33
N THR A 638 17.31 21.01 -7.75
CA THR A 638 17.52 19.62 -7.32
C THR A 638 17.61 18.70 -8.53
N GLY A 639 18.32 17.58 -8.40
CA GLY A 639 18.30 16.50 -9.38
C GLY A 639 18.80 15.18 -8.79
N ILE A 640 18.40 14.07 -9.41
CA ILE A 640 19.00 12.73 -9.26
C ILE A 640 20.44 12.82 -9.82
N LEU A 641 21.46 12.28 -9.14
CA LEU A 641 22.85 12.28 -9.61
C LEU A 641 23.15 10.92 -10.29
N ASN A 642 23.42 10.96 -11.59
CA ASN A 642 23.70 9.78 -12.44
C ASN A 642 24.99 9.04 -12.08
#